data_AF-A0A1H6FBG5-F1
#
_entry.id   AF-A0A1H6FBG5-F1
#
_cell.length_a   1.000
_cell.length_b   1.000
_cell.length_c   1.000
_cell.angle_alpha   90.00
_cell.angle_beta   90.00
_cell.angle_gamma   90.00
#
_symmetry.space_group_name_H-M   'P 1'
#
loop_
_entity.id
_entity.type
_entity.pdbx_description
1 polymer ?
#
loop_
_entity_poly.entity_id
_entity_poly.type
_entity_poly.pdbx_seq_one_letter_code
_entity_poly.pdbx_strand_id
1 'polypeptide(L)'
;MFFIQIFLLMILLCSPLLAAHKESQNLIFHHLSIEQSLSQNTIYAIAQDDLGFMWFATRDGLNRYDGTDIKSYRYDAENANTLGNHKIHSLYYEPGGLLWIGTKSGLFAYDRSAEQDKDKKEFIRYWGEKNNKKNANYDIRAIYATQDKHLWFSTDGNGLYEFNQDKTFLKSYRHDPDDPKSLSNNAVWSIVEDDQGFIWVGSDENGLNRLDRATGKFTHYLSNPKTTPYRQNHITHLIKDHRGMLWIGTVGGLLHFDPVSQTVIKTYTHDRENPNSLAKDEVWTILEEQNGFIWIGTDGNGLDVLNPKTGQFHHYTHDPSNIRTLSHNEVISLYKDREGALWVGTDGGGINYGQLAPFQHWHHRADSQNSLAGNHVRSLLQDKDGSLWVATDGFGLDHFSTDYQKVEHYQYDKNDPFSLPDNRVHSLHQDANGQIWVGTDNAYLSYFDKVRQGFVSYAYQPSMEKSNNAIQAITSDVDNRLWVGTPQGLSEFDRQQQKFIKHPLLALEKPHERDELLSISVIYPDQQGNLWIGSQTHGLFRFNPKQQQLHHFSENYKKKGNLTDPNILTIYQDSDLRLWIGTEGGGLNLFKPEHESFQAYRESSSPPLANDFIHCILEDNAGFLWLSSHQGLIRFNPKTGVSSRYSVFDGLQGNEFTLACTTGIDGYLLFGGRNGFNRFNPQNWEAAKTAPKLLITAIDVNSEGKTITLLKQPSPTPDAVQLARQESRLSVTFMAPSFSSMKKIITVIV
;
A
#
# COMPACT_ATOMS: atom_id res chain seq x y z
N MET A 1 -2.76 15.96 -50.73
CA MET A 1 -1.61 15.97 -49.78
C MET A 1 -1.95 16.65 -48.45
N PHE A 2 -2.64 17.80 -48.45
CA PHE A 2 -3.00 18.53 -47.22
C PHE A 2 -3.95 17.78 -46.25
N PHE A 3 -4.89 16.98 -46.76
CA PHE A 3 -5.83 16.21 -45.92
C PHE A 3 -5.18 15.02 -45.18
N ILE A 4 -4.14 14.41 -45.78
CA ILE A 4 -3.43 13.28 -45.16
C ILE A 4 -2.52 13.78 -44.02
N GLN A 5 -1.94 14.98 -44.15
CA GLN A 5 -1.16 15.61 -43.09
C GLN A 5 -2.01 16.02 -41.89
N ILE A 6 -3.25 16.49 -42.10
CA ILE A 6 -4.17 16.83 -40.99
C ILE A 6 -4.67 15.55 -40.27
N PHE A 7 -4.90 14.46 -41.01
CA PHE A 7 -5.32 13.18 -40.42
C PHE A 7 -4.19 12.51 -39.61
N LEU A 8 -2.95 12.58 -40.10
CA LEU A 8 -1.76 12.14 -39.35
C LEU A 8 -1.47 13.03 -38.12
N LEU A 9 -1.72 14.34 -38.20
CA LEU A 9 -1.58 15.24 -37.05
C LEU A 9 -2.65 14.96 -35.97
N MET A 10 -3.88 14.60 -36.35
CA MET A 10 -4.92 14.20 -35.37
C MET A 10 -4.61 12.86 -34.71
N ILE A 11 -4.01 11.90 -35.42
CA ILE A 11 -3.60 10.62 -34.84
C ILE A 11 -2.40 10.82 -33.88
N LEU A 12 -1.46 11.72 -34.19
CA LEU A 12 -0.33 12.06 -33.33
C LEU A 12 -0.71 12.95 -32.13
N LEU A 13 -1.79 13.72 -32.20
CA LEU A 13 -2.33 14.53 -31.09
C LEU A 13 -3.34 13.77 -30.20
N CYS A 14 -3.79 12.58 -30.61
CA CYS A 14 -4.67 11.70 -29.82
C CYS A 14 -3.95 10.54 -29.11
N SER A 15 -2.62 10.42 -29.21
CA SER A 15 -1.84 9.36 -28.56
C SER A 15 -0.67 9.97 -27.77
N PRO A 16 -0.97 10.73 -26.68
CA PRO A 16 -0.68 10.21 -25.34
C PRO A 16 -1.79 10.47 -24.30
N LEU A 17 -2.96 11.00 -24.68
CA LEU A 17 -4.06 11.29 -23.74
C LEU A 17 -4.97 10.09 -23.41
N LEU A 18 -4.83 8.97 -24.14
CA LEU A 18 -5.59 7.74 -23.91
C LEU A 18 -4.86 6.70 -23.05
N ALA A 19 -3.60 6.93 -22.67
CA ALA A 19 -2.82 6.02 -21.82
C ALA A 19 -2.86 6.37 -20.32
N ALA A 20 -3.46 7.52 -19.94
CA ALA A 20 -3.47 8.01 -18.55
C ALA A 20 -4.72 7.61 -17.73
N HIS A 21 -5.51 6.63 -18.18
CA HIS A 21 -6.76 6.24 -17.50
C HIS A 21 -6.88 4.74 -17.25
N LYS A 22 -5.76 4.13 -16.83
CA LYS A 22 -5.73 2.77 -16.27
C LYS A 22 -4.97 2.71 -14.94
N GLU A 23 -4.98 3.78 -14.16
CA GLU A 23 -4.66 3.67 -12.74
C GLU A 23 -5.92 3.24 -12.00
N SER A 24 -6.21 1.93 -12.04
CA SER A 24 -6.91 1.33 -10.90
C SER A 24 -6.04 1.63 -9.68
N GLN A 25 -6.62 2.23 -8.65
CA GLN A 25 -5.91 2.48 -7.40
C GLN A 25 -5.37 1.15 -6.89
N ASN A 26 -4.07 0.88 -7.00
CA ASN A 26 -3.51 -0.36 -6.46
C ASN A 26 -3.54 -0.27 -4.93
N LEU A 27 -4.66 -0.67 -4.34
CA LEU A 27 -4.80 -0.78 -2.90
C LEU A 27 -4.14 -2.06 -2.42
N ILE A 28 -3.40 -1.91 -1.33
CA ILE A 28 -3.01 -3.02 -0.45
C ILE A 28 -3.81 -2.90 0.84
N PHE A 29 -4.23 -4.04 1.37
CA PHE A 29 -5.03 -4.12 2.58
C PHE A 29 -4.19 -4.60 3.76
N HIS A 30 -4.34 -3.91 4.88
CA HIS A 30 -3.92 -4.37 6.20
C HIS A 30 -5.11 -4.93 6.95
N HIS A 31 -4.88 -5.92 7.81
CA HIS A 31 -5.96 -6.63 8.50
C HIS A 31 -5.94 -6.38 10.00
N LEU A 32 -7.12 -6.12 10.57
CA LEU A 32 -7.35 -6.19 12.01
C LEU A 32 -8.43 -7.24 12.26
N SER A 33 -8.12 -8.21 13.12
CA SER A 33 -8.99 -9.32 13.49
C SER A 33 -8.94 -9.58 14.99
N ILE A 34 -9.58 -10.66 15.44
CA ILE A 34 -9.46 -11.14 16.83
C ILE A 34 -8.00 -11.33 17.28
N GLU A 35 -7.06 -11.60 16.37
CA GLU A 35 -5.63 -11.71 16.69
C GLU A 35 -5.03 -10.38 17.17
N GLN A 36 -5.64 -9.25 16.78
CA GLN A 36 -5.28 -7.90 17.18
C GLN A 36 -6.24 -7.36 18.26
N SER A 37 -6.90 -8.24 19.01
CA SER A 37 -7.84 -7.91 20.11
C SER A 37 -9.18 -7.30 19.69
N LEU A 38 -9.56 -7.43 18.40
CA LEU A 38 -10.92 -7.14 17.98
C LEU A 38 -11.90 -8.08 18.68
N SER A 39 -13.06 -7.58 19.11
CA SER A 39 -13.99 -8.41 19.87
C SER A 39 -14.61 -9.53 19.03
N GLN A 40 -14.82 -9.32 17.72
CA GLN A 40 -15.37 -10.30 16.77
C GLN A 40 -15.12 -9.83 15.30
N ASN A 41 -15.03 -10.77 14.35
CA ASN A 41 -14.63 -10.52 12.96
C ASN A 41 -15.74 -10.07 11.98
N THR A 42 -16.99 -9.91 12.40
CA THR A 42 -18.11 -9.41 11.58
C THR A 42 -18.31 -7.94 11.92
N ILE A 43 -18.11 -7.06 10.94
CA ILE A 43 -18.09 -5.60 11.14
C ILE A 43 -19.29 -4.94 10.49
N TYR A 44 -20.33 -4.65 11.28
CA TYR A 44 -21.59 -4.09 10.76
C TYR A 44 -21.50 -2.60 10.43
N ALA A 45 -20.71 -1.83 11.19
CA ALA A 45 -20.55 -0.40 10.94
C ALA A 45 -19.20 0.09 11.45
N ILE A 46 -18.72 1.16 10.82
CA ILE A 46 -17.46 1.82 11.12
C ILE A 46 -17.74 3.32 11.27
N ALA A 47 -17.10 3.96 12.24
CA ALA A 47 -17.16 5.41 12.44
C ALA A 47 -15.81 5.94 12.94
N GLN A 48 -15.59 7.25 12.84
CA GLN A 48 -14.42 7.93 13.41
C GLN A 48 -14.87 9.13 14.27
N ASP A 49 -14.33 9.26 15.47
CA ASP A 49 -14.63 10.38 16.38
C ASP A 49 -13.70 11.59 16.20
N ASP A 50 -13.96 12.73 16.83
CA ASP A 50 -13.19 13.97 16.68
C ASP A 50 -11.69 13.85 17.05
N LEU A 51 -11.32 12.93 17.94
CA LEU A 51 -9.92 12.65 18.30
C LEU A 51 -9.19 11.82 17.26
N GLY A 52 -9.92 11.16 16.36
CA GLY A 52 -9.38 10.31 15.31
C GLY A 52 -9.45 8.83 15.64
N PHE A 53 -10.05 8.44 16.76
CA PHE A 53 -10.26 7.02 17.06
C PHE A 53 -11.26 6.40 16.09
N MET A 54 -10.93 5.21 15.62
CA MET A 54 -11.84 4.40 14.81
C MET A 54 -12.73 3.58 15.73
N TRP A 55 -13.99 3.46 15.37
CA TRP A 55 -15.00 2.71 16.11
C TRP A 55 -15.60 1.64 15.21
N PHE A 56 -15.66 0.41 15.71
CA PHE A 56 -16.15 -0.76 14.97
C PHE A 56 -17.29 -1.43 15.73
N ALA A 57 -18.48 -1.45 15.10
CA ALA A 57 -19.63 -2.20 15.58
C ALA A 57 -19.55 -3.64 15.09
N THR A 58 -19.62 -4.60 16.01
CA THR A 58 -19.46 -6.02 15.69
C THR A 58 -20.66 -6.85 16.14
N ARG A 59 -20.63 -8.14 15.81
CA ARG A 59 -21.62 -9.09 16.31
C ARG A 59 -21.54 -9.31 17.82
N ASP A 60 -20.39 -9.03 18.44
CA ASP A 60 -20.16 -9.20 19.87
C ASP A 60 -19.29 -8.06 20.44
N GLY A 61 -19.85 -6.86 20.47
CA GLY A 61 -19.30 -5.69 21.14
C GLY A 61 -18.97 -4.51 20.22
N LEU A 62 -18.65 -3.39 20.86
CA LEU A 62 -18.12 -2.18 20.25
C LEU A 62 -16.61 -2.15 20.44
N ASN A 63 -15.86 -1.77 19.42
CA ASN A 63 -14.41 -1.66 19.52
C ASN A 63 -13.99 -0.21 19.24
N ARG A 64 -13.05 0.30 20.03
CA ARG A 64 -12.35 1.57 19.78
C ARG A 64 -10.90 1.26 19.45
N TYR A 65 -10.41 1.75 18.33
CA TYR A 65 -9.05 1.56 17.86
C TYR A 65 -8.32 2.89 17.73
N ASP A 66 -7.12 2.95 18.27
CA ASP A 66 -6.32 4.17 18.41
C ASP A 66 -5.11 4.24 17.45
N GLY A 67 -4.92 3.21 16.63
CA GLY A 67 -3.78 3.05 15.73
C GLY A 67 -2.77 2.01 16.24
N THR A 68 -2.82 1.66 17.53
CA THR A 68 -1.98 0.64 18.14
C THR A 68 -2.79 -0.44 18.84
N ASP A 69 -3.75 -0.06 19.67
CA ASP A 69 -4.50 -0.94 20.56
C ASP A 69 -6.01 -0.87 20.31
N ILE A 70 -6.69 -2.00 20.52
CA ILE A 70 -8.15 -2.10 20.47
C ILE A 70 -8.73 -2.24 21.87
N LYS A 71 -9.60 -1.30 22.26
CA LYS A 71 -10.43 -1.38 23.47
C LYS A 71 -11.82 -1.90 23.09
N SER A 72 -12.19 -3.06 23.64
CA SER A 72 -13.50 -3.69 23.44
C SER A 72 -14.50 -3.33 24.56
N TYR A 73 -15.75 -3.05 24.19
CA TYR A 73 -16.88 -2.82 25.09
C TYR A 73 -17.97 -3.86 24.81
N ARG A 74 -18.41 -4.57 25.85
CA ARG A 74 -19.43 -5.63 25.76
C ARG A 74 -20.57 -5.34 26.74
N TYR A 75 -21.73 -5.93 26.47
CA TYR A 75 -22.83 -5.93 27.43
C TYR A 75 -22.47 -6.79 28.64
N ASP A 76 -22.81 -6.28 29.82
CA ASP A 76 -22.77 -7.00 31.10
C ASP A 76 -24.13 -6.81 31.78
N ALA A 77 -24.83 -7.92 31.99
CA ALA A 77 -26.17 -7.93 32.57
C ALA A 77 -26.21 -7.41 34.02
N GLU A 78 -25.09 -7.52 34.75
CA GLU A 78 -24.97 -7.06 36.13
C GLU A 78 -24.53 -5.58 36.20
N ASN A 79 -24.09 -4.99 35.07
CA ASN A 79 -23.60 -3.62 35.01
C ASN A 79 -24.44 -2.76 34.07
N ALA A 80 -25.36 -1.99 34.67
CA ALA A 80 -26.25 -1.05 33.98
C ALA A 80 -25.56 0.16 33.32
N ASN A 81 -24.23 0.27 33.41
CA ASN A 81 -23.42 1.26 32.71
C ASN A 81 -22.84 0.72 31.39
N THR A 82 -23.09 -0.53 31.02
CA THR A 82 -22.65 -1.13 29.75
C THR A 82 -23.69 -0.98 28.63
N LEU A 83 -23.31 -1.34 27.41
CA LEU A 83 -24.21 -1.47 26.25
C LEU A 83 -25.38 -2.39 26.57
N GLY A 84 -26.59 -2.14 26.06
CA GLY A 84 -27.73 -3.04 26.34
C GLY A 84 -27.75 -4.36 25.55
N ASN A 85 -26.83 -4.55 24.61
CA ASN A 85 -26.71 -5.79 23.83
C ASN A 85 -25.28 -5.92 23.25
N HIS A 86 -24.86 -7.15 23.01
CA HIS A 86 -23.59 -7.46 22.35
C HIS A 86 -23.61 -7.18 20.86
N LYS A 87 -24.76 -7.34 20.20
CA LYS A 87 -24.88 -7.15 18.76
C LYS A 87 -25.16 -5.69 18.44
N ILE A 88 -24.22 -5.07 17.72
CA ILE A 88 -24.27 -3.65 17.35
C ILE A 88 -24.34 -3.54 15.84
N HIS A 89 -25.37 -2.87 15.33
CA HIS A 89 -25.69 -2.86 13.91
C HIS A 89 -25.30 -1.56 13.20
N SER A 90 -25.34 -0.43 13.90
CA SER A 90 -25.08 0.87 13.29
C SER A 90 -24.35 1.80 14.24
N LEU A 91 -23.51 2.65 13.67
CA LEU A 91 -22.81 3.73 14.37
C LEU A 91 -23.06 5.04 13.65
N TYR A 92 -23.18 6.12 14.41
CA TYR A 92 -23.15 7.48 13.89
C TYR A 92 -22.43 8.38 14.89
N TYR A 93 -21.35 9.02 14.46
CA TYR A 93 -20.65 9.99 15.29
C TYR A 93 -21.15 11.39 14.97
N GLU A 94 -21.68 12.08 15.99
CA GLU A 94 -22.06 13.49 15.88
C GLU A 94 -20.81 14.36 16.11
N PRO A 95 -20.42 15.24 15.16
CA PRO A 95 -19.24 16.09 15.33
C PRO A 95 -19.29 16.95 16.60
N GLY A 96 -18.33 16.74 17.51
CA GLY A 96 -18.28 17.42 18.81
C GLY A 96 -19.35 16.95 19.81
N GLY A 97 -20.10 15.89 19.47
CA GLY A 97 -21.21 15.33 20.22
C GLY A 97 -20.97 13.89 20.67
N LEU A 98 -22.03 13.09 20.66
CA LEU A 98 -22.01 11.70 21.12
C LEU A 98 -21.73 10.73 19.98
N LEU A 99 -21.15 9.58 20.32
CA LEU A 99 -21.18 8.41 19.43
C LEU A 99 -22.49 7.65 19.65
N TRP A 100 -23.39 7.71 18.66
CA TRP A 100 -24.66 6.98 18.66
C TRP A 100 -24.46 5.54 18.23
N ILE A 101 -25.10 4.63 18.95
CA ILE A 101 -24.88 3.19 18.87
C ILE A 101 -26.23 2.49 18.76
N GLY A 102 -26.46 1.85 17.61
CA GLY A 102 -27.65 1.07 17.33
C GLY A 102 -27.44 -0.39 17.72
N THR A 103 -28.28 -0.90 18.61
CA THR A 103 -28.19 -2.28 19.11
C THR A 103 -29.51 -3.02 18.94
N LYS A 104 -29.50 -4.34 19.14
CA LYS A 104 -30.72 -5.14 19.27
C LYS A 104 -31.66 -4.74 20.42
N SER A 105 -31.15 -3.99 21.39
CA SER A 105 -31.91 -3.54 22.56
C SER A 105 -32.40 -2.09 22.48
N GLY A 106 -32.08 -1.40 21.37
CA GLY A 106 -32.43 0.00 21.13
C GLY A 106 -31.22 0.91 20.88
N LEU A 107 -31.47 2.21 21.01
CA LEU A 107 -30.53 3.28 20.71
C LEU A 107 -29.79 3.74 21.98
N PHE A 108 -28.47 3.69 21.89
CA PHE A 108 -27.54 4.12 22.93
C PHE A 108 -26.67 5.27 22.42
N ALA A 109 -26.05 5.98 23.34
CA ALA A 109 -24.99 6.91 23.03
C ALA A 109 -23.83 6.71 24.01
N TYR A 110 -22.60 6.74 23.49
CA TYR A 110 -21.39 6.76 24.29
C TYR A 110 -21.01 8.21 24.60
N ASP A 111 -20.86 8.50 25.89
CA ASP A 111 -20.43 9.80 26.40
C ASP A 111 -19.01 9.68 26.97
N ARG A 112 -18.02 10.23 26.24
CA ARG A 112 -16.61 10.24 26.65
C ARG A 112 -16.39 10.91 28.01
N SER A 113 -17.24 11.86 28.41
CA SER A 113 -17.10 12.54 29.71
C SER A 113 -17.30 11.61 30.91
N ALA A 114 -17.94 10.47 30.71
CA ALA A 114 -18.12 9.45 31.75
C ALA A 114 -16.84 8.66 32.06
N GLU A 115 -15.83 8.63 31.18
CA GLU A 115 -14.53 8.00 31.51
C GLU A 115 -13.81 8.73 32.67
N GLN A 116 -14.25 9.95 33.00
CA GLN A 116 -13.66 10.86 33.98
C GLN A 116 -14.38 10.83 35.33
N ASP A 117 -15.66 10.43 35.32
CA ASP A 117 -16.56 10.50 36.46
C ASP A 117 -17.21 9.14 36.64
N LYS A 118 -16.80 8.42 37.68
CA LYS A 118 -17.30 7.07 37.98
C LYS A 118 -18.81 7.06 38.28
N ASP A 119 -19.39 8.22 38.61
CA ASP A 119 -20.82 8.37 38.86
C ASP A 119 -21.62 8.60 37.57
N LYS A 120 -20.95 8.88 36.45
CA LYS A 120 -21.58 8.99 35.13
C LYS A 120 -21.62 7.65 34.41
N LYS A 121 -22.68 7.48 33.62
CA LYS A 121 -22.84 6.30 32.76
C LYS A 121 -22.07 6.49 31.46
N GLU A 122 -21.20 5.54 31.14
CA GLU A 122 -20.45 5.50 29.87
C GLU A 122 -21.37 5.33 28.67
N PHE A 123 -22.39 4.48 28.81
CA PHE A 123 -23.41 4.26 27.79
C PHE A 123 -24.79 4.70 28.30
N ILE A 124 -25.41 5.62 27.57
CA ILE A 124 -26.72 6.21 27.90
C ILE A 124 -27.76 5.66 26.93
N ARG A 125 -28.82 5.01 27.45
CA ARG A 125 -29.95 4.52 26.64
C ARG A 125 -30.96 5.65 26.39
N TYR A 126 -31.14 5.99 25.12
CA TYR A 126 -32.12 7.01 24.68
C TYR A 126 -33.46 6.40 24.28
N TRP A 127 -33.44 5.23 23.62
CA TRP A 127 -34.64 4.54 23.17
C TRP A 127 -34.46 3.02 23.25
N GLY A 128 -35.54 2.28 23.47
CA GLY A 128 -35.51 0.81 23.59
C GLY A 128 -36.27 0.30 24.81
N GLU A 129 -36.00 -0.94 25.21
CA GLU A 129 -36.75 -1.65 26.24
C GLU A 129 -36.62 -0.96 27.61
N LYS A 130 -37.62 -0.15 28.01
CA LYS A 130 -37.72 0.42 29.38
C LYS A 130 -38.78 -0.28 30.24
N ASN A 131 -39.70 -1.00 29.62
CA ASN A 131 -40.80 -1.72 30.26
C ASN A 131 -41.02 -3.02 29.49
N ASN A 132 -41.07 -4.16 30.19
CA ASN A 132 -41.24 -5.55 29.70
C ASN A 132 -42.42 -5.79 28.72
N LYS A 133 -42.51 -5.08 27.59
CA LYS A 133 -43.28 -5.54 26.43
C LYS A 133 -42.48 -6.66 25.80
N LYS A 134 -42.63 -7.86 26.38
CA LYS A 134 -42.15 -9.12 25.80
C LYS A 134 -42.50 -9.11 24.31
N ASN A 135 -41.49 -9.21 23.45
CA ASN A 135 -41.55 -9.34 21.98
C ASN A 135 -41.54 -8.04 21.14
N ALA A 136 -41.11 -6.88 21.64
CA ALA A 136 -40.86 -5.72 20.78
C ALA A 136 -39.45 -5.80 20.12
N ASN A 137 -39.36 -5.70 18.79
CA ASN A 137 -38.08 -5.70 18.07
C ASN A 137 -37.41 -4.31 18.11
N TYR A 138 -36.37 -4.12 18.92
CA TYR A 138 -35.66 -2.84 19.05
C TYR A 138 -34.39 -2.76 18.21
N ASP A 139 -34.22 -3.66 17.23
CA ASP A 139 -33.01 -3.75 16.43
C ASP A 139 -32.82 -2.53 15.54
N ILE A 140 -31.94 -1.62 15.96
CA ILE A 140 -31.62 -0.38 15.25
C ILE A 140 -30.72 -0.69 14.06
N ARG A 141 -31.21 -0.43 12.84
CA ARG A 141 -30.51 -0.77 11.60
C ARG A 141 -29.71 0.37 10.98
N ALA A 142 -30.21 1.60 11.07
CA ALA A 142 -29.51 2.78 10.61
C ALA A 142 -29.74 3.94 11.57
N ILE A 143 -28.74 4.81 11.67
CA ILE A 143 -28.78 6.08 12.39
C ILE A 143 -28.29 7.14 11.42
N TYR A 144 -29.03 8.22 11.27
CA TYR A 144 -28.75 9.29 10.33
C TYR A 144 -29.08 10.64 10.95
N ALA A 145 -28.20 11.62 10.81
CA ALA A 145 -28.52 13.01 11.17
C ALA A 145 -28.76 13.82 9.90
N THR A 146 -29.84 14.59 9.95
CA THR A 146 -30.25 15.51 8.89
C THR A 146 -29.52 16.84 9.02
N GLN A 147 -29.58 17.68 7.98
CA GLN A 147 -28.92 18.99 7.93
C GLN A 147 -29.39 19.94 9.04
N ASP A 148 -30.66 19.81 9.45
CA ASP A 148 -31.24 20.54 10.58
C ASP A 148 -30.94 19.86 11.93
N LYS A 149 -30.00 18.91 11.96
CA LYS A 149 -29.52 18.17 13.14
C LYS A 149 -30.61 17.36 13.87
N HIS A 150 -31.72 17.03 13.21
CA HIS A 150 -32.62 16.01 13.73
C HIS A 150 -31.98 14.63 13.56
N LEU A 151 -32.11 13.80 14.60
CA LEU A 151 -31.59 12.44 14.61
C LEU A 151 -32.68 11.47 14.18
N TRP A 152 -32.44 10.75 13.10
CA TRP A 152 -33.31 9.72 12.58
C TRP A 152 -32.69 8.35 12.83
N PHE A 153 -33.54 7.38 13.16
CA PHE A 153 -33.10 5.99 13.24
C PHE A 153 -34.19 5.03 12.80
N SER A 154 -33.76 3.95 12.17
CA SER A 154 -34.63 2.90 11.68
C SER A 154 -34.53 1.64 12.51
N THR A 155 -35.54 0.79 12.36
CA THR A 155 -35.60 -0.50 13.04
C THR A 155 -35.86 -1.63 12.06
N ASP A 156 -35.46 -2.84 12.44
CA ASP A 156 -35.87 -4.07 11.78
C ASP A 156 -37.30 -4.45 12.20
N GLY A 157 -38.32 -3.88 11.56
CA GLY A 157 -39.71 -4.30 11.74
C GLY A 157 -40.56 -3.42 12.64
N ASN A 158 -40.05 -2.26 13.10
CA ASN A 158 -40.83 -1.28 13.86
C ASN A 158 -40.87 0.12 13.23
N GLY A 159 -40.38 0.26 11.99
CA GLY A 159 -40.43 1.48 11.20
C GLY A 159 -39.32 2.48 11.54
N LEU A 160 -39.63 3.76 11.35
CA LEU A 160 -38.71 4.89 11.39
C LEU A 160 -39.07 5.84 12.54
N TYR A 161 -38.06 6.41 13.18
CA TYR A 161 -38.19 7.30 14.33
C TYR A 161 -37.40 8.59 14.12
N GLU A 162 -37.95 9.71 14.60
CA GLU A 162 -37.34 11.04 14.54
C GLU A 162 -37.22 11.62 15.96
N PHE A 163 -36.00 12.07 16.29
CA PHE A 163 -35.67 12.81 17.49
C PHE A 163 -35.23 14.23 17.10
N ASN A 164 -35.60 15.23 17.91
CA ASN A 164 -35.12 16.60 17.69
C ASN A 164 -33.65 16.78 18.14
N GLN A 165 -33.12 17.99 17.97
CA GLN A 165 -31.77 18.36 18.40
C GLN A 165 -31.52 18.14 19.92
N ASP A 166 -32.55 18.30 20.74
CA ASP A 166 -32.49 18.06 22.19
C ASP A 166 -32.65 16.57 22.56
N LYS A 167 -32.62 15.68 21.57
CA LYS A 167 -32.69 14.21 21.73
C LYS A 167 -34.03 13.75 22.33
N THR A 168 -35.09 14.52 22.08
CA THR A 168 -36.46 14.20 22.47
C THR A 168 -37.20 13.54 21.30
N PHE A 169 -38.00 12.52 21.61
CA PHE A 169 -38.82 11.83 20.62
C PHE A 169 -39.87 12.78 20.03
N LEU A 170 -39.87 12.92 18.70
CA LEU A 170 -40.86 13.70 17.97
C LEU A 170 -41.96 12.81 17.39
N LYS A 171 -41.57 11.84 16.56
CA LYS A 171 -42.53 11.08 15.75
C LYS A 171 -42.00 9.71 15.36
N SER A 172 -42.93 8.78 15.12
CA SER A 172 -42.65 7.49 14.50
C SER A 172 -43.53 7.27 13.26
N TYR A 173 -42.97 6.58 12.28
CA TYR A 173 -43.61 6.25 11.00
C TYR A 173 -43.60 4.73 10.81
N ARG A 174 -44.76 4.16 10.49
CA ARG A 174 -44.96 2.71 10.34
C ARG A 174 -45.75 2.40 9.08
N HIS A 175 -45.61 1.17 8.63
CA HIS A 175 -46.44 0.60 7.59
C HIS A 175 -47.86 0.40 8.09
N ASP A 176 -48.79 0.94 7.34
CA ASP A 176 -50.23 0.74 7.48
C ASP A 176 -50.75 0.16 6.15
N PRO A 177 -51.16 -1.12 6.12
CA PRO A 177 -51.71 -1.78 4.93
C PRO A 177 -52.90 -1.05 4.31
N ASP A 178 -53.63 -0.24 5.09
CA ASP A 178 -54.81 0.49 4.63
C ASP A 178 -54.49 1.92 4.15
N ASP A 179 -53.28 2.43 4.41
CA ASP A 179 -52.82 3.74 3.94
C ASP A 179 -51.65 3.61 2.94
N PRO A 180 -51.88 3.79 1.63
CA PRO A 180 -50.83 3.74 0.61
C PRO A 180 -49.82 4.89 0.71
N LYS A 181 -50.06 5.89 1.59
CA LYS A 181 -49.13 7.00 1.88
C LYS A 181 -48.41 6.81 3.22
N SER A 182 -48.54 5.65 3.85
CA SER A 182 -47.71 5.21 4.98
C SER A 182 -46.39 4.61 4.48
N LEU A 183 -45.50 4.19 5.38
CA LEU A 183 -44.25 3.52 5.00
C LEU A 183 -44.55 2.19 4.29
N SER A 184 -43.79 1.79 3.26
CA SER A 184 -44.10 0.56 2.51
C SER A 184 -43.79 -0.75 3.26
N ASN A 185 -42.82 -0.72 4.19
CA ASN A 185 -42.48 -1.84 5.07
C ASN A 185 -41.82 -1.33 6.37
N ASN A 186 -42.07 -1.99 7.50
CA ASN A 186 -41.50 -1.62 8.80
C ASN A 186 -40.02 -2.04 8.99
N ALA A 187 -39.50 -2.94 8.16
CA ALA A 187 -38.07 -3.29 8.16
C ALA A 187 -37.30 -2.31 7.29
N VAL A 188 -36.64 -1.34 7.94
CA VAL A 188 -35.96 -0.24 7.26
C VAL A 188 -34.45 -0.33 7.47
N TRP A 189 -33.71 -0.40 6.37
CA TRP A 189 -32.27 -0.71 6.37
C TRP A 189 -31.38 0.53 6.20
N SER A 190 -31.85 1.57 5.52
CA SER A 190 -31.02 2.75 5.25
C SER A 190 -31.86 4.03 5.15
N ILE A 191 -31.24 5.16 5.48
CA ILE A 191 -31.85 6.49 5.55
C ILE A 191 -30.89 7.50 4.92
N VAL A 192 -31.38 8.41 4.08
CA VAL A 192 -30.61 9.55 3.56
C VAL A 192 -31.51 10.77 3.32
N GLU A 193 -30.96 11.97 3.44
CA GLU A 193 -31.66 13.23 3.10
C GLU A 193 -31.18 13.80 1.75
N ASP A 194 -32.13 14.14 0.87
CA ASP A 194 -31.83 14.82 -0.38
C ASP A 194 -31.63 16.33 -0.23
N ASP A 195 -31.22 17.01 -1.30
CA ASP A 195 -30.96 18.46 -1.26
C ASP A 195 -32.24 19.31 -1.12
N GLN A 196 -33.42 18.69 -1.23
CA GLN A 196 -34.72 19.33 -1.03
C GLN A 196 -35.27 19.10 0.39
N GLY A 197 -34.55 18.35 1.24
CA GLY A 197 -34.95 18.03 2.61
C GLY A 197 -35.93 16.86 2.72
N PHE A 198 -36.17 16.10 1.64
CA PHE A 198 -36.94 14.86 1.73
C PHE A 198 -36.08 13.75 2.33
N ILE A 199 -36.72 12.92 3.16
CA ILE A 199 -36.07 11.73 3.72
C ILE A 199 -36.36 10.54 2.82
N TRP A 200 -35.30 9.96 2.27
CA TRP A 200 -35.34 8.73 1.50
C TRP A 200 -34.99 7.54 2.38
N VAL A 201 -35.77 6.47 2.22
CA VAL A 201 -35.72 5.33 3.12
C VAL A 201 -35.77 4.04 2.30
N GLY A 202 -34.77 3.20 2.51
CA GLY A 202 -34.66 1.88 1.90
C GLY A 202 -35.28 0.84 2.83
N SER A 203 -36.26 0.08 2.33
CA SER A 203 -36.90 -0.98 3.10
C SER A 203 -36.56 -2.36 2.57
N ASP A 204 -36.62 -3.34 3.48
CA ASP A 204 -36.74 -4.74 3.12
C ASP A 204 -38.02 -4.92 2.31
N GLU A 205 -37.97 -5.68 1.21
CA GLU A 205 -39.11 -6.06 0.38
C GLU A 205 -40.23 -5.01 0.33
N ASN A 206 -40.11 -3.99 -0.54
CA ASN A 206 -41.12 -3.01 -1.00
C ASN A 206 -40.49 -1.66 -1.39
N GLY A 207 -39.21 -1.67 -1.78
CA GLY A 207 -38.59 -0.61 -2.56
C GLY A 207 -38.18 0.63 -1.77
N LEU A 208 -38.10 1.74 -2.51
CA LEU A 208 -37.59 3.02 -2.06
C LEU A 208 -38.75 3.93 -1.63
N ASN A 209 -38.67 4.49 -0.43
CA ASN A 209 -39.70 5.36 0.13
C ASN A 209 -39.17 6.79 0.21
N ARG A 210 -39.95 7.78 -0.22
CA ARG A 210 -39.67 9.21 0.02
C ARG A 210 -40.70 9.80 0.98
N LEU A 211 -40.24 10.34 2.10
CA LEU A 211 -41.04 11.05 3.08
C LEU A 211 -40.99 12.56 2.84
N ASP A 212 -42.16 13.15 2.64
CA ASP A 212 -42.36 14.58 2.81
C ASP A 212 -42.53 14.91 4.29
N ARG A 213 -41.53 15.58 4.87
CA ARG A 213 -41.50 15.94 6.30
C ARG A 213 -42.62 16.91 6.67
N ALA A 214 -43.05 17.78 5.76
CA ALA A 214 -44.09 18.78 6.04
C ALA A 214 -45.48 18.14 6.13
N THR A 215 -45.77 17.16 5.26
CA THR A 215 -47.07 16.47 5.25
C THR A 215 -47.09 15.16 6.04
N GLY A 216 -45.90 14.60 6.34
CA GLY A 216 -45.74 13.29 6.96
C GLY A 216 -46.14 12.12 6.08
N LYS A 217 -46.23 12.32 4.75
CA LYS A 217 -46.72 11.33 3.78
C LYS A 217 -45.57 10.72 2.98
N PHE A 218 -45.69 9.44 2.68
CA PHE A 218 -44.75 8.70 1.86
C PHE A 218 -45.20 8.60 0.40
N THR A 219 -44.20 8.57 -0.49
CA THR A 219 -44.33 8.15 -1.89
C THR A 219 -43.43 6.93 -2.09
N HIS A 220 -43.96 5.86 -2.66
CA HIS A 220 -43.20 4.62 -2.91
C HIS A 220 -42.70 4.56 -4.35
N TYR A 221 -41.45 4.14 -4.51
CA TYR A 221 -40.78 3.87 -5.77
C TYR A 221 -40.22 2.46 -5.74
N LEU A 222 -39.99 1.85 -6.91
CA LEU A 222 -39.47 0.48 -7.00
C LEU A 222 -40.31 -0.53 -6.21
N SER A 223 -41.63 -0.34 -6.15
CA SER A 223 -42.55 -1.15 -5.35
C SER A 223 -43.57 -1.93 -6.19
N ASN A 224 -43.51 -1.82 -7.53
CA ASN A 224 -44.45 -2.50 -8.43
C ASN A 224 -43.94 -3.89 -8.83
N PRO A 225 -44.54 -4.99 -8.33
CA PRO A 225 -44.06 -6.35 -8.60
C PRO A 225 -44.21 -6.76 -10.07
N LYS A 226 -45.05 -6.07 -10.85
CA LYS A 226 -45.28 -6.38 -12.28
C LYS A 226 -44.22 -5.78 -13.20
N THR A 227 -43.53 -4.72 -12.76
CA THR A 227 -42.61 -3.95 -13.60
C THR A 227 -41.20 -3.89 -13.03
N THR A 228 -41.02 -4.18 -11.74
CA THR A 228 -39.71 -4.17 -11.08
C THR A 228 -39.39 -5.58 -10.57
N PRO A 229 -38.27 -6.18 -11.01
CA PRO A 229 -37.82 -7.48 -10.51
C PRO A 229 -37.73 -7.48 -8.97
N TYR A 230 -38.28 -8.52 -8.32
CA TYR A 230 -38.35 -8.62 -6.86
C TYR A 230 -37.01 -8.34 -6.15
N ARG A 231 -35.90 -8.83 -6.72
CA ARG A 231 -34.54 -8.61 -6.18
C ARG A 231 -34.09 -7.14 -6.18
N GLN A 232 -34.66 -6.29 -7.02
CA GLN A 232 -34.36 -4.85 -7.05
C GLN A 232 -35.18 -4.04 -6.02
N ASN A 233 -36.13 -4.68 -5.33
CA ASN A 233 -37.01 -4.03 -4.36
C ASN A 233 -36.59 -4.25 -2.90
N HIS A 234 -35.54 -5.06 -2.67
CA HIS A 234 -34.92 -5.23 -1.37
C HIS A 234 -33.70 -4.31 -1.31
N ILE A 235 -33.85 -3.17 -0.63
CA ILE A 235 -32.82 -2.13 -0.56
C ILE A 235 -31.98 -2.35 0.69
N THR A 236 -30.68 -2.54 0.48
CA THR A 236 -29.70 -2.80 1.54
C THR A 236 -28.98 -1.53 1.97
N HIS A 237 -28.75 -0.58 1.06
CA HIS A 237 -28.01 0.63 1.32
C HIS A 237 -28.43 1.79 0.42
N LEU A 238 -28.38 3.01 0.96
CA LEU A 238 -28.62 4.26 0.24
C LEU A 238 -27.51 5.26 0.57
N ILE A 239 -26.99 5.92 -0.47
CA ILE A 239 -26.19 7.13 -0.30
C ILE A 239 -26.67 8.21 -1.29
N LYS A 240 -26.43 9.47 -0.93
CA LYS A 240 -26.53 10.60 -1.83
C LYS A 240 -25.12 10.99 -2.28
N ASP A 241 -24.92 11.09 -3.59
CA ASP A 241 -23.64 11.52 -4.17
C ASP A 241 -23.48 13.06 -4.12
N HIS A 242 -22.28 13.56 -4.38
CA HIS A 242 -21.99 14.99 -4.36
C HIS A 242 -22.73 15.81 -5.42
N ARG A 243 -23.42 15.16 -6.38
CA ARG A 243 -24.25 15.80 -7.42
C ARG A 243 -25.74 15.75 -7.05
N GLY A 244 -26.09 15.23 -5.88
CA GLY A 244 -27.46 15.11 -5.41
C GLY A 244 -28.20 13.88 -5.94
N MET A 245 -27.50 12.94 -6.60
CA MET A 245 -28.07 11.68 -7.09
C MET A 245 -28.08 10.63 -5.98
N LEU A 246 -29.00 9.67 -6.07
CA LEU A 246 -29.03 8.54 -5.13
C LEU A 246 -28.37 7.30 -5.75
N TRP A 247 -27.47 6.68 -5.00
CA TRP A 247 -27.01 5.32 -5.27
C TRP A 247 -27.73 4.35 -4.34
N ILE A 248 -28.28 3.30 -4.93
CA ILE A 248 -29.15 2.34 -4.24
C ILE A 248 -28.56 0.95 -4.39
N GLY A 249 -28.16 0.36 -3.27
CA GLY A 249 -27.74 -1.02 -3.17
C GLY A 249 -28.96 -1.93 -3.03
N THR A 250 -29.00 -2.99 -3.83
CA THR A 250 -30.08 -3.97 -3.79
C THR A 250 -29.51 -5.39 -3.86
N VAL A 251 -30.33 -6.42 -3.62
CA VAL A 251 -29.93 -7.82 -3.88
C VAL A 251 -29.98 -8.21 -5.36
N GLY A 252 -30.32 -7.26 -6.23
CA GLY A 252 -30.42 -7.42 -7.68
C GLY A 252 -29.56 -6.43 -8.46
N GLY A 253 -28.52 -5.87 -7.83
CA GLY A 253 -27.55 -4.95 -8.43
C GLY A 253 -27.52 -3.56 -7.80
N LEU A 254 -26.77 -2.68 -8.45
CA LEU A 254 -26.62 -1.27 -8.07
C LEU A 254 -27.47 -0.38 -8.98
N LEU A 255 -28.28 0.50 -8.39
CA LEU A 255 -29.09 1.48 -9.14
C LEU A 255 -28.56 2.90 -8.92
N HIS A 256 -28.54 3.68 -9.99
CA HIS A 256 -28.29 5.13 -9.97
C HIS A 256 -29.61 5.85 -10.26
N PHE A 257 -30.11 6.62 -9.30
CA PHE A 257 -31.46 7.19 -9.29
C PHE A 257 -31.42 8.71 -9.15
N ASP A 258 -32.23 9.40 -9.95
CA ASP A 258 -32.40 10.84 -9.88
C ASP A 258 -33.58 11.20 -8.97
N PRO A 259 -33.36 11.82 -7.80
CA PRO A 259 -34.44 12.20 -6.91
C PRO A 259 -35.32 13.35 -7.45
N VAL A 260 -34.81 14.16 -8.37
CA VAL A 260 -35.53 15.29 -8.96
C VAL A 260 -36.52 14.79 -10.02
N SER A 261 -36.04 14.04 -11.02
CA SER A 261 -36.91 13.45 -12.04
C SER A 261 -37.65 12.20 -11.56
N GLN A 262 -37.24 11.62 -10.43
CA GLN A 262 -37.79 10.42 -9.82
C GLN A 262 -37.67 9.17 -10.72
N THR A 263 -36.52 9.03 -11.39
CA THR A 263 -36.28 7.94 -12.34
C THR A 263 -34.96 7.21 -12.08
N VAL A 264 -34.92 5.92 -12.40
CA VAL A 264 -33.67 5.15 -12.46
C VAL A 264 -32.93 5.53 -13.73
N ILE A 265 -31.75 6.11 -13.58
CA ILE A 265 -30.88 6.53 -14.68
C ILE A 265 -30.12 5.35 -15.25
N LYS A 266 -29.62 4.46 -14.38
CA LYS A 266 -28.84 3.29 -14.80
C LYS A 266 -28.91 2.18 -13.76
N THR A 267 -28.88 0.95 -14.26
CA THR A 267 -28.78 -0.28 -13.47
C THR A 267 -27.49 -0.99 -13.84
N TYR A 268 -26.76 -1.43 -12.82
CA TYR A 268 -25.55 -2.24 -12.96
C TYR A 268 -25.78 -3.59 -12.32
N THR A 269 -25.57 -4.65 -13.10
CA THR A 269 -25.71 -6.05 -12.68
C THR A 269 -24.47 -6.82 -13.06
N HIS A 270 -24.33 -8.00 -12.47
CA HIS A 270 -23.32 -8.98 -12.81
C HIS A 270 -23.56 -9.56 -14.20
N ASP A 271 -22.49 -9.59 -15.00
CA ASP A 271 -22.45 -10.24 -16.30
C ASP A 271 -21.23 -11.17 -16.35
N ARG A 272 -21.49 -12.48 -16.43
CA ARG A 272 -20.46 -13.53 -16.43
C ARG A 272 -19.50 -13.45 -17.61
N GLU A 273 -19.94 -12.88 -18.73
CA GLU A 273 -19.12 -12.76 -19.94
C GLU A 273 -18.32 -11.44 -19.96
N ASN A 274 -18.63 -10.51 -19.06
CA ASN A 274 -17.96 -9.22 -18.97
C ASN A 274 -17.23 -9.06 -17.62
N PRO A 275 -15.90 -9.25 -17.58
CA PRO A 275 -15.12 -9.13 -16.35
C PRO A 275 -14.98 -7.68 -15.83
N ASN A 276 -15.55 -6.69 -16.53
CA ASN A 276 -15.63 -5.30 -16.07
C ASN A 276 -17.06 -4.90 -15.67
N SER A 277 -17.96 -5.87 -15.47
CA SER A 277 -19.29 -5.67 -14.88
C SER A 277 -19.25 -5.80 -13.35
N LEU A 278 -20.36 -5.64 -12.65
CA LEU A 278 -20.40 -5.86 -11.20
C LEU A 278 -20.01 -7.31 -10.85
N ALA A 279 -19.22 -7.55 -9.81
CA ALA A 279 -18.74 -8.90 -9.47
C ALA A 279 -19.88 -9.81 -8.99
N LYS A 280 -20.87 -9.24 -8.30
CA LYS A 280 -22.08 -9.94 -7.84
C LYS A 280 -23.23 -8.97 -7.62
N ASP A 281 -24.46 -9.40 -7.87
CA ASP A 281 -25.66 -8.55 -7.79
C ASP A 281 -26.01 -8.12 -6.36
N GLU A 282 -25.69 -8.93 -5.35
CA GLU A 282 -25.98 -8.60 -3.96
C GLU A 282 -25.03 -7.53 -3.43
N VAL A 283 -25.48 -6.27 -3.52
CA VAL A 283 -24.78 -5.09 -2.99
C VAL A 283 -25.19 -4.86 -1.54
N TRP A 284 -24.23 -4.71 -0.62
CA TRP A 284 -24.49 -4.52 0.81
C TRP A 284 -24.18 -3.11 1.32
N THR A 285 -23.18 -2.46 0.75
CA THR A 285 -22.70 -1.16 1.22
C THR A 285 -22.11 -0.38 0.05
N ILE A 286 -22.24 0.94 0.10
CA ILE A 286 -21.82 1.85 -0.97
C ILE A 286 -21.14 3.05 -0.34
N LEU A 287 -20.05 3.50 -0.95
CA LEU A 287 -19.33 4.70 -0.55
C LEU A 287 -18.87 5.46 -1.79
N GLU A 288 -19.09 6.78 -1.83
CA GLU A 288 -18.55 7.64 -2.87
C GLU A 288 -17.18 8.20 -2.49
N GLU A 289 -16.24 8.17 -3.43
CA GLU A 289 -14.96 8.86 -3.36
C GLU A 289 -15.03 10.33 -3.81
N GLN A 290 -14.09 11.14 -3.34
CA GLN A 290 -13.99 12.55 -3.74
C GLN A 290 -13.80 12.75 -5.25
N ASN A 291 -13.22 11.76 -5.94
CA ASN A 291 -13.04 11.77 -7.39
C ASN A 291 -14.29 11.28 -8.16
N GLY A 292 -15.37 10.93 -7.46
CA GLY A 292 -16.64 10.43 -7.99
C GLY A 292 -16.66 8.93 -8.31
N PHE A 293 -15.63 8.16 -7.94
CA PHE A 293 -15.69 6.70 -8.02
C PHE A 293 -16.58 6.15 -6.90
N ILE A 294 -17.20 5.00 -7.15
CA ILE A 294 -18.15 4.39 -6.21
C ILE A 294 -17.59 3.04 -5.76
N TRP A 295 -17.26 2.94 -4.47
CA TRP A 295 -16.90 1.70 -3.81
C TRP A 295 -18.16 0.93 -3.41
N ILE A 296 -18.15 -0.37 -3.63
CA ILE A 296 -19.32 -1.22 -3.50
C ILE A 296 -18.89 -2.52 -2.80
N GLY A 297 -19.42 -2.76 -1.61
CA GLY A 297 -19.25 -4.05 -0.94
C GLY A 297 -20.29 -5.05 -1.42
N THR A 298 -19.84 -6.25 -1.80
CA THR A 298 -20.70 -7.32 -2.29
C THR A 298 -20.77 -8.51 -1.33
N ASP A 299 -21.82 -9.29 -1.47
CA ASP A 299 -22.01 -10.55 -0.75
C ASP A 299 -21.11 -11.67 -1.29
N GLY A 300 -19.84 -11.73 -0.92
CA GLY A 300 -19.01 -12.92 -1.18
C GLY A 300 -18.20 -12.91 -2.47
N ASN A 301 -18.19 -11.81 -3.24
CA ASN A 301 -17.23 -11.57 -4.33
C ASN A 301 -16.34 -10.33 -4.11
N GLY A 302 -16.25 -9.85 -2.87
CA GLY A 302 -15.30 -8.83 -2.46
C GLY A 302 -15.82 -7.41 -2.66
N LEU A 303 -14.87 -6.53 -2.99
CA LEU A 303 -15.06 -5.09 -3.08
C LEU A 303 -14.90 -4.63 -4.52
N ASP A 304 -15.89 -3.91 -5.00
CA ASP A 304 -15.94 -3.38 -6.36
C ASP A 304 -15.74 -1.87 -6.37
N VAL A 305 -15.11 -1.38 -7.44
CA VAL A 305 -14.98 0.05 -7.72
C VAL A 305 -15.55 0.35 -9.09
N LEU A 306 -16.62 1.13 -9.12
CA LEU A 306 -17.21 1.65 -10.34
C LEU A 306 -16.60 3.01 -10.68
N ASN A 307 -16.17 3.17 -11.93
CA ASN A 307 -16.00 4.49 -12.54
C ASN A 307 -17.30 4.90 -13.25
N PRO A 308 -18.09 5.85 -12.72
CA PRO A 308 -19.39 6.19 -13.33
C PRO A 308 -19.29 6.83 -14.71
N LYS A 309 -18.13 7.37 -15.10
CA LYS A 309 -17.92 7.99 -16.41
C LYS A 309 -17.77 6.94 -17.51
N THR A 310 -17.07 5.84 -17.23
CA THR A 310 -16.84 4.74 -18.19
C THR A 310 -17.82 3.59 -18.02
N GLY A 311 -18.40 3.45 -16.83
CA GLY A 311 -19.25 2.32 -16.46
C GLY A 311 -18.48 1.02 -16.19
N GLN A 312 -17.15 1.08 -16.08
CA GLN A 312 -16.30 -0.08 -15.84
C GLN A 312 -16.08 -0.31 -14.34
N PHE A 313 -15.99 -1.59 -13.98
CA PHE A 313 -15.70 -2.06 -12.63
C PHE A 313 -14.28 -2.59 -12.51
N HIS A 314 -13.70 -2.41 -11.34
CA HIS A 314 -12.49 -3.08 -10.89
C HIS A 314 -12.78 -3.85 -9.60
N HIS A 315 -12.20 -5.04 -9.45
CA HIS A 315 -12.54 -6.00 -8.41
C HIS A 315 -11.36 -6.27 -7.48
N TYR A 316 -11.57 -6.13 -6.18
CA TYR A 316 -10.66 -6.62 -5.15
C TYR A 316 -11.28 -7.83 -4.47
N THR A 317 -10.56 -8.95 -4.49
CA THR A 317 -10.98 -10.23 -3.91
C THR A 317 -9.93 -10.75 -2.95
N HIS A 318 -10.35 -11.60 -2.01
CA HIS A 318 -9.47 -12.35 -1.13
C HIS A 318 -8.67 -13.38 -1.90
N ASP A 319 -7.34 -13.31 -1.76
CA ASP A 319 -6.39 -14.32 -2.18
C ASP A 319 -5.67 -14.87 -0.93
N PRO A 320 -5.93 -16.12 -0.51
CA PRO A 320 -5.29 -16.73 0.65
C PRO A 320 -3.75 -16.79 0.56
N SER A 321 -3.18 -16.72 -0.64
CA SER A 321 -1.74 -16.73 -0.86
C SER A 321 -1.09 -15.34 -0.73
N ASN A 322 -1.90 -14.27 -0.72
CA ASN A 322 -1.44 -12.89 -0.66
C ASN A 322 -2.12 -12.12 0.48
N ILE A 323 -1.39 -12.00 1.59
CA ILE A 323 -1.79 -11.32 2.84
C ILE A 323 -2.06 -9.80 2.71
N ARG A 324 -2.03 -9.25 1.49
CA ARG A 324 -2.29 -7.83 1.19
C ARG A 324 -3.56 -7.63 0.37
N THR A 325 -4.24 -8.71 0.00
CA THR A 325 -5.57 -8.68 -0.60
C THR A 325 -6.63 -8.60 0.50
N LEU A 326 -7.92 -8.48 0.17
CA LEU A 326 -8.97 -8.51 1.20
C LEU A 326 -8.82 -9.76 2.08
N SER A 327 -9.15 -9.68 3.37
CA SER A 327 -9.14 -10.82 4.28
C SER A 327 -10.34 -11.75 4.09
N HIS A 328 -11.42 -11.25 3.49
CA HIS A 328 -12.64 -12.01 3.21
C HIS A 328 -13.44 -11.34 2.08
N ASN A 329 -14.27 -12.12 1.37
CA ASN A 329 -15.03 -11.63 0.22
C ASN A 329 -16.43 -11.09 0.56
N GLU A 330 -16.93 -11.34 1.77
CA GLU A 330 -18.21 -10.77 2.22
C GLU A 330 -17.97 -9.38 2.81
N VAL A 331 -18.18 -8.34 2.01
CA VAL A 331 -17.95 -6.94 2.41
C VAL A 331 -19.27 -6.30 2.80
N ILE A 332 -19.39 -5.88 4.06
CA ILE A 332 -20.68 -5.46 4.65
C ILE A 332 -20.66 -4.02 5.19
N SER A 333 -19.49 -3.41 5.37
CA SER A 333 -19.40 -1.99 5.70
C SER A 333 -18.18 -1.32 5.06
N LEU A 334 -18.35 -0.07 4.67
CA LEU A 334 -17.30 0.78 4.13
C LEU A 334 -17.25 2.11 4.89
N TYR A 335 -16.06 2.65 5.09
CA TYR A 335 -15.88 3.95 5.70
C TYR A 335 -14.59 4.60 5.20
N LYS A 336 -14.63 5.90 4.94
CA LYS A 336 -13.44 6.69 4.62
C LYS A 336 -13.05 7.53 5.82
N ASP A 337 -11.83 7.37 6.30
CA ASP A 337 -11.33 8.18 7.41
C ASP A 337 -10.98 9.61 6.96
N ARG A 338 -10.69 10.47 7.94
CA ARG A 338 -10.26 11.86 7.70
C ARG A 338 -8.96 12.01 6.91
N GLU A 339 -8.10 10.99 6.92
CA GLU A 339 -6.84 10.96 6.17
C GLU A 339 -7.06 10.51 4.72
N GLY A 340 -8.27 10.06 4.41
CA GLY A 340 -8.70 9.63 3.10
C GLY A 340 -8.50 8.14 2.83
N ALA A 341 -8.12 7.36 3.83
CA ALA A 341 -7.94 5.93 3.67
C ALA A 341 -9.25 5.16 3.85
N LEU A 342 -9.32 4.03 3.13
CA LEU A 342 -10.54 3.21 3.04
C LEU A 342 -10.51 2.11 4.10
N TRP A 343 -11.57 2.05 4.90
CA TRP A 343 -11.83 1.00 5.87
C TRP A 343 -12.97 0.12 5.36
N VAL A 344 -12.72 -1.19 5.34
CA VAL A 344 -13.60 -2.19 4.75
C VAL A 344 -13.87 -3.25 5.81
N GLY A 345 -15.09 -3.25 6.33
CA GLY A 345 -15.57 -4.25 7.27
C GLY A 345 -16.15 -5.45 6.55
N THR A 346 -15.72 -6.64 6.96
CA THR A 346 -16.18 -7.91 6.38
C THR A 346 -17.05 -8.70 7.34
N ASP A 347 -17.79 -9.68 6.81
CA ASP A 347 -18.38 -10.74 7.62
C ASP A 347 -17.37 -11.90 7.73
N GLY A 348 -16.68 -12.01 8.87
CA GLY A 348 -15.79 -13.15 9.18
C GLY A 348 -14.29 -12.87 9.06
N GLY A 349 -13.87 -11.88 8.27
CA GLY A 349 -12.46 -11.50 8.07
C GLY A 349 -11.96 -10.31 8.89
N GLY A 350 -12.84 -9.68 9.69
CA GLY A 350 -12.52 -8.48 10.45
C GLY A 350 -12.50 -7.22 9.57
N ILE A 351 -11.54 -6.35 9.83
CA ILE A 351 -11.34 -5.07 9.16
C ILE A 351 -10.21 -5.19 8.15
N ASN A 352 -10.42 -4.64 6.96
CA ASN A 352 -9.40 -4.38 5.96
C ASN A 352 -9.20 -2.88 5.85
N TYR A 353 -7.98 -2.42 5.98
CA TYR A 353 -7.60 -1.03 5.86
C TYR A 353 -6.75 -0.86 4.60
N GLY A 354 -7.32 -0.21 3.59
CA GLY A 354 -6.76 -0.04 2.25
C GLY A 354 -5.88 1.20 2.15
N GLN A 355 -4.65 1.01 1.70
CA GLN A 355 -3.71 2.07 1.37
C GLN A 355 -3.26 1.97 -0.09
N LEU A 356 -3.02 3.11 -0.73
CA LEU A 356 -2.37 3.14 -2.04
C LEU A 356 -0.95 2.59 -1.90
N ALA A 357 -0.64 1.53 -2.65
CA ALA A 357 0.71 0.99 -2.70
C ALA A 357 1.55 1.81 -3.71
N PRO A 358 2.59 2.55 -3.27
CA PRO A 358 3.48 3.27 -4.18
C PRO A 358 4.33 2.34 -5.05
N PHE A 359 4.46 1.07 -4.66
CA PHE A 359 5.31 0.08 -5.31
C PHE A 359 4.49 -0.86 -6.19
N GLN A 360 4.67 -0.76 -7.51
CA GLN A 360 4.14 -1.74 -8.45
C GLN A 360 4.98 -3.01 -8.37
N HIS A 361 4.35 -4.18 -8.34
CA HIS A 361 5.02 -5.47 -8.18
C HIS A 361 4.81 -6.37 -9.40
N TRP A 362 5.90 -6.74 -10.05
CA TRP A 362 5.92 -7.70 -11.15
C TRP A 362 6.45 -9.05 -10.66
N HIS A 363 5.73 -10.14 -10.94
CA HIS A 363 6.06 -11.50 -10.52
C HIS A 363 5.66 -12.51 -11.60
N HIS A 364 6.15 -13.74 -11.46
CA HIS A 364 5.78 -14.87 -12.30
C HIS A 364 4.32 -15.27 -12.06
N ARG A 365 3.58 -15.46 -13.15
CA ARG A 365 2.19 -15.92 -13.14
C ARG A 365 2.03 -17.08 -14.09
N ALA A 366 1.72 -18.25 -13.55
CA ALA A 366 1.54 -19.48 -14.34
C ALA A 366 0.41 -19.39 -15.38
N ASP A 367 -0.55 -18.48 -15.18
CA ASP A 367 -1.69 -18.22 -16.06
C ASP A 367 -1.42 -17.13 -17.12
N SER A 368 -0.24 -16.49 -17.13
CA SER A 368 0.07 -15.38 -18.03
C SER A 368 1.42 -15.51 -18.71
N GLN A 369 1.41 -15.52 -20.05
CA GLN A 369 2.62 -15.44 -20.88
C GLN A 369 3.27 -14.05 -20.89
N ASN A 370 2.59 -13.03 -20.35
CA ASN A 370 3.12 -11.66 -20.23
C ASN A 370 3.51 -11.35 -18.77
N SER A 371 4.12 -12.32 -18.10
CA SER A 371 4.62 -12.20 -16.73
C SER A 371 6.09 -12.60 -16.66
N LEU A 372 6.76 -12.50 -15.51
CA LEU A 372 8.15 -12.96 -15.40
C LEU A 372 8.25 -14.48 -15.64
N ALA A 373 9.32 -14.97 -16.25
CA ALA A 373 9.58 -16.42 -16.35
C ALA A 373 9.90 -17.02 -14.97
N GLY A 374 10.54 -16.24 -14.09
CA GLY A 374 10.93 -16.66 -12.76
C GLY A 374 10.94 -15.49 -11.77
N ASN A 375 10.70 -15.80 -10.51
CA ASN A 375 10.57 -14.79 -9.45
C ASN A 375 11.92 -14.30 -8.90
N HIS A 376 12.97 -15.11 -8.92
CA HIS A 376 14.24 -14.69 -8.33
C HIS A 376 15.00 -13.81 -9.33
N VAL A 377 14.94 -12.49 -9.16
CA VAL A 377 15.57 -11.49 -10.04
C VAL A 377 17.01 -11.22 -9.59
N ARG A 378 17.98 -11.34 -10.50
CA ARG A 378 19.42 -11.15 -10.24
C ARG A 378 19.99 -9.86 -10.77
N SER A 379 19.50 -9.41 -11.92
CA SER A 379 19.94 -8.15 -12.55
C SER A 379 18.79 -7.53 -13.33
N LEU A 380 18.80 -6.19 -13.39
CA LEU A 380 17.82 -5.39 -14.11
C LEU A 380 18.58 -4.39 -14.97
N LEU A 381 18.10 -4.18 -16.19
CA LEU A 381 18.67 -3.17 -17.09
C LEU A 381 17.53 -2.60 -17.95
N GLN A 382 17.17 -1.33 -17.73
CA GLN A 382 16.36 -0.62 -18.71
C GLN A 382 17.31 -0.05 -19.78
N ASP A 383 17.07 -0.44 -21.04
CA ASP A 383 17.89 0.03 -22.15
C ASP A 383 17.50 1.45 -22.58
N LYS A 384 18.37 2.08 -23.38
CA LYS A 384 18.14 3.42 -23.96
C LYS A 384 16.86 3.54 -24.80
N ASP A 385 16.32 2.43 -25.31
CA ASP A 385 15.08 2.41 -26.10
C ASP A 385 13.84 2.31 -25.17
N GLY A 386 14.05 2.09 -23.87
CA GLY A 386 13.04 2.02 -22.83
C GLY A 386 12.53 0.61 -22.52
N SER A 387 13.06 -0.41 -23.19
CA SER A 387 12.69 -1.80 -22.91
C SER A 387 13.43 -2.29 -21.67
N LEU A 388 12.83 -3.20 -20.91
CA LEU A 388 13.43 -3.70 -19.66
C LEU A 388 13.91 -5.14 -19.84
N TRP A 389 15.18 -5.37 -19.52
CA TRP A 389 15.79 -6.68 -19.45
C TRP A 389 15.88 -7.14 -17.98
N VAL A 390 15.35 -8.33 -17.70
CA VAL A 390 15.26 -8.90 -16.34
C VAL A 390 15.94 -10.26 -16.31
N ALA A 391 17.10 -10.33 -15.66
CA ALA A 391 17.83 -11.59 -15.47
C ALA A 391 17.26 -12.35 -14.28
N THR A 392 16.98 -13.64 -14.47
CA THR A 392 16.41 -14.51 -13.43
C THR A 392 17.38 -15.61 -12.99
N ASP A 393 17.22 -16.10 -11.78
CA ASP A 393 17.97 -17.25 -11.26
C ASP A 393 17.35 -18.57 -11.74
N GLY A 394 17.80 -19.05 -12.91
CA GLY A 394 17.46 -20.37 -13.42
C GLY A 394 16.30 -20.42 -14.42
N PHE A 395 15.70 -19.28 -14.76
CA PHE A 395 14.62 -19.19 -15.76
C PHE A 395 15.00 -18.37 -17.00
N GLY A 396 16.26 -17.94 -17.11
CA GLY A 396 16.79 -17.20 -18.25
C GLY A 396 16.65 -15.68 -18.13
N LEU A 397 16.42 -15.02 -19.25
CA LEU A 397 16.33 -13.57 -19.39
C LEU A 397 14.97 -13.18 -19.96
N ASP A 398 14.26 -12.29 -19.26
CA ASP A 398 13.01 -11.73 -19.74
C ASP A 398 13.25 -10.35 -20.37
N HIS A 399 12.59 -10.10 -21.50
CA HIS A 399 12.62 -8.81 -22.20
C HIS A 399 11.20 -8.24 -22.28
N PHE A 400 10.99 -7.13 -21.58
CA PHE A 400 9.73 -6.41 -21.52
C PHE A 400 9.69 -5.30 -22.55
N SER A 401 8.55 -5.17 -23.24
CA SER A 401 8.26 -3.98 -24.05
C SER A 401 8.25 -2.70 -23.21
N THR A 402 8.38 -1.54 -23.86
CA THR A 402 8.40 -0.23 -23.22
C THR A 402 7.14 0.10 -22.41
N ASP A 403 6.00 -0.50 -22.76
CA ASP A 403 4.71 -0.40 -22.06
C ASP A 403 4.46 -1.53 -21.05
N TYR A 404 5.44 -2.44 -20.90
CA TYR A 404 5.41 -3.62 -20.04
C TYR A 404 4.25 -4.60 -20.33
N GLN A 405 3.55 -4.48 -21.45
CA GLN A 405 2.40 -5.35 -21.77
C GLN A 405 2.80 -6.69 -22.40
N LYS A 406 4.00 -6.76 -23.00
CA LYS A 406 4.52 -7.95 -23.67
C LYS A 406 5.85 -8.34 -23.03
N VAL A 407 6.00 -9.63 -22.77
CA VAL A 407 7.24 -10.22 -22.25
C VAL A 407 7.73 -11.29 -23.22
N GLU A 408 9.01 -11.25 -23.56
CA GLU A 408 9.70 -12.28 -24.34
C GLU A 408 10.69 -13.00 -23.44
N HIS A 409 10.68 -14.34 -23.50
CA HIS A 409 11.50 -15.19 -22.65
C HIS A 409 12.63 -15.80 -23.46
N TYR A 410 13.87 -15.52 -23.05
CA TYR A 410 15.06 -16.14 -23.60
C TYR A 410 15.60 -17.19 -22.62
N GLN A 411 15.80 -18.40 -23.09
CA GLN A 411 16.27 -19.55 -22.29
C GLN A 411 17.35 -20.33 -23.05
N TYR A 412 18.10 -21.13 -22.32
CA TYR A 412 19.07 -22.07 -22.85
C TYR A 412 18.37 -23.21 -23.60
N ASP A 413 18.75 -23.38 -24.86
CA ASP A 413 18.41 -24.54 -25.67
C ASP A 413 19.69 -25.18 -26.20
N LYS A 414 19.92 -26.42 -25.77
CA LYS A 414 21.08 -27.23 -26.18
C LYS A 414 21.17 -27.45 -27.71
N ASN A 415 20.09 -27.23 -28.46
CA ASN A 415 20.03 -27.43 -29.90
C ASN A 415 20.13 -26.12 -30.69
N ASP A 416 20.07 -24.96 -30.03
CA ASP A 416 20.18 -23.65 -30.67
C ASP A 416 21.45 -22.92 -30.18
N PRO A 417 22.49 -22.80 -31.02
CA PRO A 417 23.73 -22.12 -30.65
C PRO A 417 23.56 -20.60 -30.47
N PHE A 418 22.40 -20.03 -30.83
CA PHE A 418 22.05 -18.63 -30.61
C PHE A 418 21.09 -18.42 -29.43
N SER A 419 20.79 -19.47 -28.67
CA SER A 419 20.06 -19.35 -27.40
C SER A 419 20.97 -18.81 -26.29
N LEU A 420 20.42 -18.49 -25.12
CA LEU A 420 21.25 -18.14 -23.96
C LEU A 420 22.17 -19.32 -23.60
N PRO A 421 23.43 -19.10 -23.23
CA PRO A 421 24.33 -20.19 -22.86
C PRO A 421 24.01 -20.82 -21.49
N ASP A 422 23.25 -20.13 -20.62
CA ASP A 422 22.78 -20.62 -19.33
C ASP A 422 21.49 -19.88 -18.94
N ASN A 423 20.62 -20.54 -18.19
CA ASN A 423 19.43 -19.92 -17.60
C ASN A 423 19.73 -19.15 -16.31
N ARG A 424 20.92 -19.31 -15.73
CA ARG A 424 21.40 -18.48 -14.61
C ARG A 424 22.18 -17.29 -15.14
N VAL A 425 21.45 -16.21 -15.38
CA VAL A 425 22.01 -14.93 -15.81
C VAL A 425 22.35 -14.10 -14.57
N HIS A 426 23.59 -13.61 -14.51
CA HIS A 426 24.14 -12.93 -13.34
C HIS A 426 24.19 -11.41 -13.51
N SER A 427 24.66 -10.95 -14.67
CA SER A 427 24.92 -9.53 -14.92
C SER A 427 24.44 -9.09 -16.29
N LEU A 428 23.98 -7.84 -16.37
CA LEU A 428 23.52 -7.17 -17.58
C LEU A 428 24.25 -5.84 -17.70
N HIS A 429 24.63 -5.47 -18.93
CA HIS A 429 25.25 -4.17 -19.21
C HIS A 429 24.90 -3.69 -20.61
N GLN A 430 24.58 -2.40 -20.75
CA GLN A 430 24.47 -1.76 -22.06
C GLN A 430 25.70 -0.90 -22.31
N ASP A 431 26.42 -1.17 -23.40
CA ASP A 431 27.59 -0.37 -23.74
C ASP A 431 27.25 0.98 -24.41
N ALA A 432 28.27 1.80 -24.67
CA ALA A 432 28.09 3.11 -25.26
C ALA A 432 27.40 3.06 -26.64
N ASN A 433 27.59 1.96 -27.39
CA ASN A 433 26.99 1.74 -28.71
C ASN A 433 25.55 1.19 -28.63
N GLY A 434 25.03 0.96 -27.42
CA GLY A 434 23.68 0.43 -27.21
C GLY A 434 23.59 -1.09 -27.27
N GLN A 435 24.71 -1.80 -27.36
CA GLN A 435 24.75 -3.26 -27.35
C GLN A 435 24.48 -3.78 -25.94
N ILE A 436 23.56 -4.74 -25.81
CA ILE A 436 23.28 -5.45 -24.57
C ILE A 436 24.25 -6.61 -24.42
N TRP A 437 24.92 -6.65 -23.28
CA TRP A 437 25.85 -7.70 -22.84
C TRP A 437 25.27 -8.43 -21.63
N VAL A 438 25.48 -9.74 -21.62
CA VAL A 438 24.90 -10.69 -20.65
C VAL A 438 26.00 -11.58 -20.12
N GLY A 439 26.14 -11.65 -18.80
CA GLY A 439 27.07 -12.55 -18.10
C GLY A 439 26.32 -13.68 -17.41
N THR A 440 26.79 -14.91 -17.59
CA THR A 440 26.16 -16.12 -17.03
C THR A 440 27.04 -16.85 -16.02
N ASP A 441 26.42 -17.68 -15.17
CA ASP A 441 27.12 -18.46 -14.13
C ASP A 441 28.07 -19.54 -14.73
N ASN A 442 27.78 -20.07 -15.92
CA ASN A 442 28.69 -20.98 -16.64
C ASN A 442 29.84 -20.30 -17.39
N ALA A 443 30.16 -19.06 -17.03
CA ALA A 443 31.32 -18.32 -17.54
C ALA A 443 31.22 -17.92 -19.02
N TYR A 444 30.04 -17.53 -19.51
CA TYR A 444 29.91 -16.97 -20.85
C TYR A 444 29.58 -15.48 -20.79
N LEU A 445 30.29 -14.71 -21.61
CA LEU A 445 29.93 -13.35 -21.96
C LEU A 445 29.17 -13.41 -23.29
N SER A 446 27.93 -12.96 -23.31
CA SER A 446 27.12 -12.95 -24.53
C SER A 446 26.68 -11.54 -24.88
N TYR A 447 26.47 -11.27 -26.16
CA TYR A 447 25.75 -10.07 -26.58
C TYR A 447 24.48 -10.44 -27.34
N PHE A 448 23.46 -9.59 -27.23
CA PHE A 448 22.20 -9.76 -27.94
C PHE A 448 22.28 -9.28 -29.40
N ASP A 449 22.13 -10.19 -30.35
CA ASP A 449 22.09 -9.90 -31.77
C ASP A 449 20.64 -9.52 -32.19
N LYS A 450 20.40 -8.22 -32.39
CA LYS A 450 19.08 -7.69 -32.77
C LYS A 450 18.56 -8.26 -34.11
N VAL A 451 19.45 -8.68 -35.03
CA VAL A 451 19.04 -9.23 -36.34
C VAL A 451 18.54 -10.66 -36.18
N ARG A 452 19.24 -11.45 -35.37
CA ARG A 452 18.88 -12.86 -35.12
C ARG A 452 17.85 -13.05 -34.02
N GLN A 453 17.62 -12.03 -33.19
CA GLN A 453 16.84 -12.13 -31.96
C GLN A 453 17.37 -13.24 -31.04
N GLY A 454 18.70 -13.26 -30.85
CA GLY A 454 19.40 -14.30 -30.09
C GLY A 454 20.74 -13.81 -29.54
N PHE A 455 21.56 -14.71 -29.05
CA PHE A 455 22.81 -14.41 -28.36
C PHE A 455 24.02 -14.96 -29.11
N VAL A 456 25.11 -14.19 -29.08
CA VAL A 456 26.42 -14.66 -29.52
C VAL A 456 27.34 -14.66 -28.31
N SER A 457 27.84 -15.84 -27.97
CA SER A 457 28.50 -16.11 -26.69
C SER A 457 30.00 -16.40 -26.82
N TYR A 458 30.76 -15.88 -25.89
CA TYR A 458 32.20 -16.08 -25.75
C TYR A 458 32.50 -16.74 -24.41
N ALA A 459 33.08 -17.94 -24.45
CA ALA A 459 33.48 -18.67 -23.26
C ALA A 459 34.65 -17.97 -22.56
N TYR A 460 34.46 -17.59 -21.30
CA TYR A 460 35.54 -17.21 -20.41
C TYR A 460 36.30 -18.48 -20.04
N GLN A 461 37.48 -18.68 -20.61
CA GLN A 461 38.34 -19.84 -20.33
C GLN A 461 39.39 -19.49 -19.28
N PRO A 462 39.22 -19.90 -18.01
CA PRO A 462 40.33 -19.95 -17.10
C PRO A 462 41.06 -21.28 -17.19
N SER A 463 42.35 -21.26 -16.91
CA SER A 463 43.30 -22.37 -16.99
C SER A 463 43.05 -23.54 -16.00
N MET A 464 41.86 -23.64 -15.38
CA MET A 464 41.51 -24.72 -14.44
C MET A 464 40.07 -25.20 -14.63
N GLU A 465 39.89 -26.51 -14.80
CA GLU A 465 38.62 -27.18 -15.15
C GLU A 465 37.57 -27.26 -14.00
N LYS A 466 37.79 -26.67 -12.81
CA LYS A 466 36.90 -26.88 -11.64
C LYS A 466 36.68 -25.68 -10.70
N SER A 467 36.68 -24.44 -11.18
CA SER A 467 36.37 -23.25 -10.35
C SER A 467 35.10 -22.52 -10.78
N ASN A 468 34.42 -21.87 -9.83
CA ASN A 468 33.29 -20.96 -10.08
C ASN A 468 33.77 -19.76 -10.91
N ASN A 469 33.22 -19.59 -12.10
CA ASN A 469 33.69 -18.63 -13.12
C ASN A 469 32.59 -17.69 -13.60
N ALA A 470 31.54 -17.54 -12.80
CA ALA A 470 30.42 -16.66 -13.12
C ALA A 470 30.91 -15.27 -13.50
N ILE A 471 30.33 -14.69 -14.56
CA ILE A 471 30.58 -13.30 -14.92
C ILE A 471 29.72 -12.41 -14.01
N GLN A 472 30.33 -11.96 -12.92
CA GLN A 472 29.63 -11.26 -11.83
C GLN A 472 29.37 -9.80 -12.13
N ALA A 473 30.28 -9.14 -12.85
CA ALA A 473 30.16 -7.74 -13.23
C ALA A 473 30.59 -7.54 -14.67
N ILE A 474 29.84 -6.69 -15.39
CA ILE A 474 30.20 -6.22 -16.73
C ILE A 474 30.07 -4.71 -16.70
N THR A 475 31.06 -4.00 -17.24
CA THR A 475 30.96 -2.55 -17.42
C THR A 475 31.77 -2.09 -18.62
N SER A 476 31.56 -0.85 -19.05
CA SER A 476 32.39 -0.20 -20.06
C SER A 476 33.02 1.05 -19.47
N ASP A 477 34.32 1.23 -19.68
CA ASP A 477 35.00 2.45 -19.23
C ASP A 477 34.75 3.64 -20.17
N VAL A 478 35.34 4.79 -19.83
CA VAL A 478 35.24 6.03 -20.62
C VAL A 478 35.78 5.91 -22.05
N ASP A 479 36.65 4.93 -22.32
CA ASP A 479 37.19 4.63 -23.64
C ASP A 479 36.39 3.50 -24.34
N ASN A 480 35.23 3.12 -23.76
CA ASN A 480 34.33 2.04 -24.20
C ASN A 480 34.99 0.65 -24.26
N ARG A 481 36.06 0.42 -23.48
CA ARG A 481 36.61 -0.92 -23.27
C ARG A 481 35.70 -1.71 -22.35
N LEU A 482 35.48 -2.97 -22.67
CA LEU A 482 34.57 -3.84 -21.93
C LEU A 482 35.33 -4.58 -20.84
N TRP A 483 34.94 -4.36 -19.60
CA TRP A 483 35.56 -4.94 -18.42
C TRP A 483 34.64 -6.00 -17.80
N VAL A 484 35.24 -7.11 -17.39
CA VAL A 484 34.55 -8.30 -16.90
C VAL A 484 35.14 -8.71 -15.57
N GLY A 485 34.30 -8.71 -14.53
CA GLY A 485 34.61 -9.17 -13.18
C GLY A 485 34.17 -10.62 -12.99
N THR A 486 35.06 -11.43 -12.43
CA THR A 486 34.80 -12.84 -12.11
C THR A 486 35.31 -13.17 -10.71
N PRO A 487 34.95 -14.33 -10.14
CA PRO A 487 35.59 -14.84 -8.93
C PRO A 487 37.12 -15.00 -9.03
N GLN A 488 37.68 -14.99 -10.25
CA GLN A 488 39.12 -15.11 -10.50
C GLN A 488 39.83 -13.77 -10.72
N GLY A 489 39.12 -12.64 -10.60
CA GLY A 489 39.66 -11.31 -10.86
C GLY A 489 39.04 -10.64 -12.08
N LEU A 490 39.73 -9.59 -12.52
CA LEU A 490 39.30 -8.68 -13.59
C LEU A 490 39.96 -9.02 -14.92
N SER A 491 39.17 -9.00 -16.00
CA SER A 491 39.66 -9.13 -17.37
C SER A 491 39.09 -8.02 -18.27
N GLU A 492 39.87 -7.59 -19.26
CA GLU A 492 39.38 -6.79 -20.38
C GLU A 492 38.94 -7.75 -21.51
N PHE A 493 37.77 -7.53 -22.12
CA PHE A 493 37.35 -8.27 -23.30
C PHE A 493 37.71 -7.49 -24.58
N ASP A 494 38.74 -7.97 -25.28
CA ASP A 494 39.13 -7.44 -26.59
C ASP A 494 38.10 -7.88 -27.64
N ARG A 495 37.28 -6.93 -28.08
CA ARG A 495 36.21 -7.14 -29.04
C ARG A 495 36.71 -7.49 -30.45
N GLN A 496 37.91 -7.06 -30.82
CA GLN A 496 38.49 -7.34 -32.13
C GLN A 496 39.05 -8.76 -32.19
N GLN A 497 39.77 -9.16 -31.13
CA GLN A 497 40.36 -10.50 -31.01
C GLN A 497 39.37 -11.54 -30.48
N GLN A 498 38.23 -11.10 -29.92
CA GLN A 498 37.23 -11.93 -29.25
C GLN A 498 37.84 -12.76 -28.12
N LYS A 499 38.71 -12.13 -27.32
CA LYS A 499 39.48 -12.80 -26.26
C LYS A 499 39.48 -11.97 -24.98
N PHE A 500 39.56 -12.69 -23.86
CA PHE A 500 39.74 -12.09 -22.54
C PHE A 500 41.24 -11.89 -22.27
N ILE A 501 41.59 -10.65 -21.91
CA ILE A 501 42.93 -10.24 -21.51
C ILE A 501 42.91 -10.09 -19.98
N LYS A 502 43.57 -11.03 -19.28
CA LYS A 502 43.69 -10.97 -17.82
C LYS A 502 44.66 -9.86 -17.42
N HIS A 503 44.28 -9.09 -16.40
CA HIS A 503 45.17 -8.09 -15.82
C HIS A 503 45.91 -8.65 -14.59
N PRO A 504 47.26 -8.76 -14.61
CA PRO A 504 48.02 -9.43 -13.56
C PRO A 504 48.05 -8.67 -12.22
N LEU A 505 47.78 -7.37 -12.21
CA LEU A 505 47.87 -6.52 -11.01
C LEU A 505 46.82 -6.81 -9.93
N LEU A 506 45.84 -7.65 -10.23
CA LEU A 506 44.77 -8.06 -9.29
C LEU A 506 44.94 -9.51 -8.81
N ALA A 507 46.04 -10.18 -9.17
CA ALA A 507 46.49 -11.40 -8.51
C ALA A 507 47.34 -10.99 -7.30
N LEU A 508 46.84 -11.24 -6.08
CA LEU A 508 47.58 -10.91 -4.85
C LEU A 508 48.87 -11.74 -4.81
N GLU A 509 50.03 -11.12 -5.06
CA GLU A 509 51.33 -11.74 -4.87
C GLU A 509 51.67 -11.82 -3.37
N LYS A 510 51.11 -12.81 -2.64
CA LYS A 510 51.64 -13.27 -1.34
C LYS A 510 51.74 -14.80 -1.35
N PRO A 511 52.94 -15.39 -1.56
CA PRO A 511 53.13 -16.83 -1.77
C PRO A 511 52.88 -17.75 -0.55
N HIS A 512 52.44 -17.23 0.60
CA HIS A 512 52.51 -17.97 1.88
C HIS A 512 51.23 -17.97 2.72
N GLU A 513 50.15 -17.37 2.24
CA GLU A 513 48.81 -17.54 2.82
C GLU A 513 47.90 -18.01 1.68
N ARG A 514 46.99 -18.96 1.96
CA ARG A 514 46.23 -19.76 0.97
C ARG A 514 45.72 -18.93 -0.21
N ASP A 515 45.68 -19.56 -1.39
CA ASP A 515 45.15 -19.10 -2.68
C ASP A 515 43.73 -18.47 -2.63
N GLU A 516 43.56 -17.33 -1.96
CA GLU A 516 42.30 -16.59 -1.96
C GLU A 516 42.29 -15.63 -3.14
N LEU A 517 41.64 -16.07 -4.22
CA LEU A 517 41.44 -15.28 -5.44
C LEU A 517 40.65 -14.01 -5.12
N LEU A 518 41.00 -12.92 -5.79
CA LEU A 518 40.26 -11.65 -5.71
C LEU A 518 38.92 -11.77 -6.44
N SER A 519 37.87 -12.16 -5.71
CA SER A 519 36.52 -12.27 -6.24
C SER A 519 35.91 -10.90 -6.47
N ILE A 520 35.62 -10.54 -7.72
CA ILE A 520 35.10 -9.22 -8.13
C ILE A 520 33.57 -9.21 -8.11
N SER A 521 32.98 -8.45 -7.20
CA SER A 521 31.52 -8.33 -7.07
C SER A 521 30.94 -7.20 -7.91
N VAL A 522 31.64 -6.07 -8.03
CA VAL A 522 31.14 -4.87 -8.73
C VAL A 522 32.29 -4.06 -9.31
N ILE A 523 32.06 -3.45 -10.47
CA ILE A 523 33.02 -2.56 -11.13
C ILE A 523 32.29 -1.27 -11.51
N TYR A 524 32.84 -0.13 -11.09
CA TYR A 524 32.29 1.19 -11.37
C TYR A 524 33.36 2.08 -12.03
N PRO A 525 33.18 2.48 -13.31
CA PRO A 525 34.08 3.41 -13.97
C PRO A 525 33.81 4.84 -13.53
N ASP A 526 34.85 5.59 -13.15
CA ASP A 526 34.73 7.03 -12.88
C ASP A 526 35.02 7.88 -14.13
N GLN A 527 34.64 9.16 -14.07
CA GLN A 527 34.83 10.11 -15.17
C GLN A 527 36.31 10.44 -15.43
N GLN A 528 37.21 10.14 -14.49
CA GLN A 528 38.66 10.33 -14.66
C GLN A 528 39.33 9.12 -15.34
N GLY A 529 38.56 8.08 -15.66
CA GLY A 529 39.04 6.87 -16.32
C GLY A 529 39.64 5.84 -15.36
N ASN A 530 39.44 5.96 -14.05
CA ASN A 530 39.74 4.89 -13.11
C ASN A 530 38.55 3.91 -13.01
N LEU A 531 38.87 2.69 -12.60
CA LEU A 531 37.90 1.68 -12.23
C LEU A 531 37.91 1.51 -10.71
N TRP A 532 36.75 1.72 -10.09
CA TRP A 532 36.50 1.33 -8.73
C TRP A 532 36.01 -0.10 -8.71
N ILE A 533 36.71 -0.95 -7.98
CA ILE A 533 36.52 -2.40 -8.01
C ILE A 533 36.19 -2.85 -6.60
N GLY A 534 34.97 -3.35 -6.42
CA GLY A 534 34.55 -4.00 -5.19
C GLY A 534 34.86 -5.49 -5.22
N SER A 535 35.28 -6.02 -4.08
CA SER A 535 35.53 -7.44 -3.87
C SER A 535 34.59 -8.02 -2.82
N GLN A 536 34.34 -9.33 -2.91
CA GLN A 536 33.61 -10.07 -1.87
C GLN A 536 34.43 -10.28 -0.58
N THR A 537 35.76 -10.29 -0.69
CA THR A 537 36.65 -10.70 0.41
C THR A 537 37.73 -9.67 0.75
N HIS A 538 38.10 -8.80 -0.18
CA HIS A 538 39.26 -7.91 -0.04
C HIS A 538 38.92 -6.42 -0.04
N GLY A 539 37.64 -6.04 0.04
CA GLY A 539 37.25 -4.63 0.12
C GLY A 539 37.29 -3.93 -1.23
N LEU A 540 37.73 -2.66 -1.21
CA LEU A 540 37.64 -1.73 -2.33
C LEU A 540 39.02 -1.40 -2.92
N PHE A 541 39.09 -1.38 -4.25
CA PHE A 541 40.26 -0.98 -5.01
C PHE A 541 39.93 0.14 -5.98
N ARG A 542 40.91 1.01 -6.28
CA ARG A 542 40.88 1.95 -7.41
C ARG A 542 42.03 1.62 -8.34
N PHE A 543 41.69 1.26 -9.57
CA PHE A 543 42.63 0.87 -10.62
C PHE A 543 42.64 1.90 -11.74
N ASN A 544 43.82 2.42 -12.10
CA ASN A 544 44.00 3.24 -13.28
C ASN A 544 44.55 2.38 -14.43
N PRO A 545 43.76 2.08 -15.47
CA PRO A 545 44.18 1.19 -16.54
C PRO A 545 45.22 1.83 -17.49
N LYS A 546 45.32 3.16 -17.56
CA LYS A 546 46.32 3.85 -18.39
C LYS A 546 47.70 3.86 -17.72
N GLN A 547 47.72 4.07 -16.40
CA GLN A 547 48.94 4.12 -15.60
C GLN A 547 49.33 2.76 -15.03
N GLN A 548 48.46 1.75 -15.12
CA GLN A 548 48.64 0.44 -14.51
C GLN A 548 48.92 0.54 -12.99
N GLN A 549 48.20 1.44 -12.30
CA GLN A 549 48.32 1.68 -10.87
C GLN A 549 47.09 1.16 -10.13
N LEU A 550 47.33 0.45 -9.02
CA LEU A 550 46.29 -0.08 -8.14
C LEU A 550 46.45 0.50 -6.74
N HIS A 551 45.36 1.01 -6.17
CA HIS A 551 45.29 1.45 -4.78
C HIS A 551 44.22 0.63 -4.03
N HIS A 552 44.55 0.17 -2.82
CA HIS A 552 43.68 -0.64 -1.96
C HIS A 552 43.31 0.13 -0.68
N PHE A 553 42.02 0.20 -0.35
CA PHE A 553 41.51 1.17 0.63
C PHE A 553 41.35 0.68 2.07
N SER A 554 41.52 -0.61 2.42
CA SER A 554 41.57 -1.02 3.83
C SER A 554 41.96 -2.48 4.04
N GLU A 555 42.81 -2.73 5.05
CA GLU A 555 42.98 -4.03 5.70
C GLU A 555 42.37 -4.06 7.12
N ASN A 556 41.99 -2.92 7.70
CA ASN A 556 41.47 -2.81 9.08
C ASN A 556 40.10 -2.11 9.14
N TYR A 557 39.05 -2.92 8.99
CA TYR A 557 37.66 -2.48 8.93
C TYR A 557 37.07 -1.96 10.25
N LYS A 558 37.79 -2.08 11.36
CA LYS A 558 37.36 -1.57 12.67
C LYS A 558 37.86 -0.14 12.94
N LYS A 559 38.81 0.36 12.15
CA LYS A 559 39.40 1.69 12.35
C LYS A 559 38.44 2.76 11.82
N LYS A 560 38.14 3.77 12.64
CA LYS A 560 37.34 4.93 12.21
C LYS A 560 38.01 5.63 11.02
N GLY A 561 37.23 5.95 10.00
CA GLY A 561 37.72 6.55 8.75
C GLY A 561 38.11 5.52 7.68
N ASN A 562 38.15 4.23 8.00
CA ASN A 562 38.28 3.17 7.01
C ASN A 562 36.89 2.67 6.57
N LEU A 563 36.87 1.91 5.48
CA LEU A 563 35.72 1.13 5.06
C LEU A 563 35.30 0.17 6.19
N THR A 564 34.00 -0.04 6.37
CA THR A 564 33.46 -0.79 7.52
C THR A 564 33.35 -2.29 7.32
N ASP A 565 33.41 -2.77 6.08
CA ASP A 565 33.25 -4.18 5.74
C ASP A 565 34.02 -4.53 4.45
N PRO A 566 34.70 -5.69 4.37
CA PRO A 566 35.39 -6.16 3.17
C PRO A 566 34.48 -6.58 2.02
N ASN A 567 33.23 -6.95 2.27
CA ASN A 567 32.33 -7.44 1.22
C ASN A 567 31.56 -6.29 0.59
N ILE A 568 31.99 -5.88 -0.61
CA ILE A 568 31.44 -4.75 -1.34
C ILE A 568 30.37 -5.26 -2.29
N LEU A 569 29.15 -4.74 -2.16
CA LEU A 569 28.02 -5.19 -2.98
C LEU A 569 27.72 -4.22 -4.13
N THR A 570 27.91 -2.92 -3.90
CA THR A 570 27.57 -1.89 -4.87
C THR A 570 28.42 -0.65 -4.69
N ILE A 571 28.66 0.04 -5.80
CA ILE A 571 29.36 1.33 -5.87
C ILE A 571 28.52 2.23 -6.74
N TYR A 572 28.21 3.43 -6.25
CA TYR A 572 27.35 4.38 -6.94
C TYR A 572 27.87 5.81 -6.76
N GLN A 573 27.91 6.58 -7.84
CA GLN A 573 28.16 8.02 -7.77
C GLN A 573 26.85 8.77 -7.94
N ASP A 574 26.54 9.64 -6.98
CA ASP A 574 25.35 10.49 -7.08
C ASP A 574 25.59 11.75 -7.93
N SER A 575 24.51 12.50 -8.15
CA SER A 575 24.49 13.73 -8.94
C SER A 575 25.36 14.86 -8.35
N ASP A 576 25.67 14.80 -7.06
CA ASP A 576 26.60 15.70 -6.36
C ASP A 576 28.07 15.21 -6.48
N LEU A 577 28.34 14.22 -7.33
CA LEU A 577 29.64 13.57 -7.56
C LEU A 577 30.21 12.84 -6.33
N ARG A 578 29.38 12.53 -5.34
CA ARG A 578 29.80 11.76 -4.15
C ARG A 578 29.79 10.28 -4.47
N LEU A 579 30.87 9.59 -4.09
CA LEU A 579 31.01 8.15 -4.28
C LEU A 579 30.53 7.40 -3.03
N TRP A 580 29.53 6.55 -3.21
CA TRP A 580 28.89 5.73 -2.19
C TRP A 580 29.19 4.26 -2.39
N ILE A 581 29.46 3.57 -1.29
CA ILE A 581 29.81 2.15 -1.25
C ILE A 581 28.84 1.43 -0.33
N GLY A 582 28.05 0.53 -0.90
CA GLY A 582 27.17 -0.37 -0.16
C GLY A 582 27.89 -1.67 0.15
N THR A 583 27.71 -2.17 1.37
CA THR A 583 28.42 -3.34 1.88
C THR A 583 27.46 -4.37 2.45
N GLU A 584 27.93 -5.61 2.65
CA GLU A 584 27.11 -6.68 3.20
C GLU A 584 26.74 -6.41 4.68
N GLY A 585 27.65 -6.10 5.59
CA GLY A 585 27.32 -5.86 7.00
C GLY A 585 27.81 -4.51 7.57
N GLY A 586 28.43 -3.68 6.73
CA GLY A 586 29.07 -2.43 7.13
C GLY A 586 28.22 -1.18 6.96
N GLY A 587 27.00 -1.30 6.42
CA GLY A 587 26.14 -0.18 6.07
C GLY A 587 26.58 0.56 4.80
N LEU A 588 26.20 1.83 4.74
CA LEU A 588 26.47 2.73 3.62
C LEU A 588 27.70 3.59 3.92
N ASN A 589 28.70 3.57 3.04
CA ASN A 589 29.96 4.28 3.21
C ASN A 589 30.11 5.39 2.16
N LEU A 590 30.34 6.63 2.60
CA LEU A 590 30.64 7.78 1.76
C LEU A 590 32.15 7.99 1.68
N PHE A 591 32.72 7.91 0.49
CA PHE A 591 34.14 8.21 0.26
C PHE A 591 34.43 9.71 0.36
N LYS A 592 35.51 10.04 1.08
CA LYS A 592 36.01 11.39 1.33
C LYS A 592 37.37 11.55 0.64
N PRO A 593 37.42 12.18 -0.55
CA PRO A 593 38.63 12.21 -1.37
C PRO A 593 39.77 13.03 -0.75
N GLU A 594 39.48 14.04 0.09
CA GLU A 594 40.52 14.90 0.68
C GLU A 594 41.50 14.14 1.59
N HIS A 595 41.03 13.02 2.16
CA HIS A 595 41.77 12.22 3.14
C HIS A 595 41.84 10.74 2.78
N GLU A 596 41.37 10.35 1.58
CA GLU A 596 41.18 8.96 1.16
C GLU A 596 40.52 8.10 2.27
N SER A 597 39.45 8.63 2.87
CA SER A 597 38.78 8.05 4.05
C SER A 597 37.29 7.85 3.81
N PHE A 598 36.60 7.21 4.75
CA PHE A 598 35.18 6.88 4.64
C PHE A 598 34.37 7.39 5.84
N GLN A 599 33.19 7.92 5.55
CA GLN A 599 32.15 8.20 6.52
C GLN A 599 31.06 7.13 6.41
N ALA A 600 30.90 6.34 7.46
CA ALA A 600 29.92 5.25 7.51
C ALA A 600 28.59 5.67 8.14
N TYR A 601 27.49 5.18 7.57
CA TYR A 601 26.13 5.25 8.09
C TYR A 601 25.67 3.82 8.36
N ARG A 602 25.30 3.54 9.61
CA ARG A 602 24.94 2.20 10.12
C ARG A 602 23.73 2.25 11.04
N GLU A 603 23.15 1.10 11.35
CA GLU A 603 22.12 0.95 12.37
C GLU A 603 22.57 1.50 13.74
N SER A 604 23.87 1.40 14.03
CA SER A 604 24.50 1.94 15.24
C SER A 604 24.88 3.43 15.17
N SER A 605 24.70 4.09 14.01
CA SER A 605 24.99 5.52 13.84
C SER A 605 23.88 6.40 14.42
N SER A 606 24.17 7.70 14.55
CA SER A 606 23.17 8.72 14.88
C SER A 606 23.21 9.83 13.82
N PRO A 607 22.14 10.03 13.00
CA PRO A 607 20.94 9.20 12.94
C PRO A 607 21.21 7.76 12.46
N PRO A 608 20.38 6.77 12.86
CA PRO A 608 20.56 5.39 12.46
C PRO A 608 20.15 5.16 11.00
N LEU A 609 20.92 4.30 10.31
CA LEU A 609 20.51 3.70 9.05
C LEU A 609 19.50 2.58 9.34
N ALA A 610 18.50 2.41 8.49
CA ALA A 610 17.45 1.43 8.72
C ALA A 610 17.91 -0.05 8.61
N ASN A 611 19.00 -0.34 7.90
CA ASN A 611 19.63 -1.65 7.86
C ASN A 611 21.09 -1.57 7.40
N ASP A 612 21.97 -2.43 7.91
CA ASP A 612 23.39 -2.47 7.55
C ASP A 612 23.71 -3.21 6.23
N PHE A 613 22.78 -3.98 5.66
CA PHE A 613 22.98 -4.71 4.39
C PHE A 613 22.51 -3.87 3.21
N ILE A 614 23.44 -3.40 2.35
CA ILE A 614 23.13 -2.52 1.22
C ILE A 614 23.48 -3.21 -0.10
N HIS A 615 22.46 -3.73 -0.79
CA HIS A 615 22.59 -4.48 -2.05
C HIS A 615 22.81 -3.59 -3.27
N CYS A 616 21.98 -2.56 -3.41
CA CYS A 616 22.09 -1.59 -4.50
C CYS A 616 21.72 -0.18 -4.01
N ILE A 617 22.30 0.83 -4.66
CA ILE A 617 22.05 2.26 -4.48
C ILE A 617 21.57 2.84 -5.81
N LEU A 618 20.44 3.55 -5.79
CA LEU A 618 19.99 4.45 -6.87
C LEU A 618 19.70 5.83 -6.29
N GLU A 619 19.66 6.86 -7.13
CA GLU A 619 19.26 8.22 -6.74
C GLU A 619 17.95 8.63 -7.41
N ASP A 620 17.06 9.29 -6.68
CA ASP A 620 15.88 9.93 -7.26
C ASP A 620 16.15 11.35 -7.74
N ASN A 621 15.23 11.90 -8.55
CA ASN A 621 15.33 13.26 -9.08
C ASN A 621 15.36 14.37 -8.01
N ALA A 622 15.07 14.04 -6.74
CA ALA A 622 15.14 14.97 -5.61
C ALA A 622 16.48 14.87 -4.84
N GLY A 623 17.39 14.00 -5.28
CA GLY A 623 18.70 13.77 -4.67
C GLY A 623 18.65 12.90 -3.41
N PHE A 624 17.57 12.13 -3.19
CA PHE A 624 17.57 11.09 -2.16
C PHE A 624 18.13 9.80 -2.74
N LEU A 625 18.88 9.07 -1.90
CA LEU A 625 19.35 7.74 -2.25
C LEU A 625 18.29 6.71 -1.86
N TRP A 626 18.08 5.74 -2.75
CA TRP A 626 17.24 4.58 -2.56
C TRP A 626 18.12 3.34 -2.48
N LEU A 627 18.07 2.67 -1.33
CA LEU A 627 18.93 1.55 -1.00
C LEU A 627 18.08 0.29 -0.87
N SER A 628 18.44 -0.78 -1.57
CA SER A 628 17.86 -2.10 -1.30
C SER A 628 18.62 -2.84 -0.20
N SER A 629 17.89 -3.54 0.67
CA SER A 629 18.44 -4.23 1.84
C SER A 629 17.82 -5.60 2.07
N HIS A 630 18.29 -6.35 3.08
CA HIS A 630 17.63 -7.58 3.54
C HIS A 630 16.30 -7.34 4.25
N GLN A 631 16.01 -6.09 4.60
CA GLN A 631 14.83 -5.70 5.35
C GLN A 631 13.94 -4.73 4.58
N GLY A 632 14.07 -4.66 3.26
CA GLY A 632 13.22 -3.86 2.38
C GLY A 632 13.99 -2.71 1.71
N LEU A 633 13.29 -1.64 1.37
CA LEU A 633 13.89 -0.45 0.75
C LEU A 633 14.12 0.65 1.79
N ILE A 634 15.21 1.39 1.63
CA ILE A 634 15.59 2.52 2.46
C ILE A 634 15.65 3.76 1.60
N ARG A 635 14.91 4.80 1.96
CA ARG A 635 15.11 6.15 1.43
C ARG A 635 16.03 6.91 2.36
N PHE A 636 17.18 7.34 1.86
CA PHE A 636 18.23 8.00 2.63
C PHE A 636 18.45 9.42 2.12
N ASN A 637 18.46 10.39 3.03
CA ASN A 637 18.78 11.76 2.71
C ASN A 637 20.29 12.00 2.88
N PRO A 638 21.06 12.17 1.80
CA PRO A 638 22.51 12.32 1.92
C PRO A 638 22.96 13.63 2.57
N LYS A 639 22.07 14.63 2.69
CA LYS A 639 22.36 15.91 3.35
C LYS A 639 22.21 15.84 4.87
N THR A 640 21.21 15.09 5.35
CA THR A 640 20.90 15.01 6.79
C THR A 640 21.31 13.69 7.44
N GLY A 641 21.57 12.65 6.64
CA GLY A 641 21.80 11.29 7.11
C GLY A 641 20.53 10.54 7.56
N VAL A 642 19.37 11.19 7.54
CA VAL A 642 18.11 10.57 7.98
C VAL A 642 17.65 9.53 6.97
N SER A 643 17.21 8.37 7.46
CA SER A 643 16.70 7.28 6.64
C SER A 643 15.25 6.93 6.98
N SER A 644 14.51 6.42 6.01
CA SER A 644 13.14 5.91 6.17
C SER A 644 13.03 4.54 5.50
N ARG A 645 12.38 3.59 6.16
CA ARG A 645 12.26 2.21 5.71
C ARG A 645 10.88 1.94 5.09
N TYR A 646 10.88 1.09 4.07
CA TYR A 646 9.70 0.49 3.45
C TYR A 646 9.85 -1.03 3.46
N SER A 647 8.74 -1.74 3.62
CA SER A 647 8.68 -3.18 3.80
C SER A 647 7.63 -3.81 2.88
N VAL A 648 7.45 -5.13 2.95
CA VAL A 648 6.36 -5.85 2.26
C VAL A 648 4.98 -5.23 2.52
N PHE A 649 4.78 -4.64 3.71
CA PHE A 649 3.56 -3.95 4.11
C PHE A 649 3.34 -2.64 3.37
N ASP A 650 4.36 -2.05 2.76
CA ASP A 650 4.22 -0.84 1.94
C ASP A 650 3.96 -1.19 0.46
N GLY A 651 3.99 -2.47 0.07
CA GLY A 651 3.78 -2.94 -1.31
C GLY A 651 5.01 -3.60 -1.96
N LEU A 652 6.11 -3.81 -1.23
CA LEU A 652 7.31 -4.44 -1.78
C LEU A 652 7.09 -5.93 -2.13
N GLN A 653 7.85 -6.47 -3.10
CA GLN A 653 7.80 -7.88 -3.53
C GLN A 653 8.10 -8.87 -2.40
N GLY A 654 8.86 -8.39 -1.42
CA GLY A 654 9.31 -9.06 -0.21
C GLY A 654 10.24 -8.11 0.54
N ASN A 655 10.67 -8.50 1.75
CA ASN A 655 11.68 -7.72 2.48
C ASN A 655 13.10 -8.00 1.96
N GLU A 656 13.33 -9.17 1.36
CA GLU A 656 14.64 -9.56 0.88
C GLU A 656 14.81 -9.15 -0.59
N PHE A 657 15.65 -8.15 -0.80
CA PHE A 657 16.08 -7.70 -2.13
C PHE A 657 17.38 -8.37 -2.55
N THR A 658 17.68 -8.31 -3.85
CA THR A 658 18.96 -8.72 -4.42
C THR A 658 19.74 -7.48 -4.89
N LEU A 659 20.90 -7.72 -5.52
CA LEU A 659 21.73 -6.69 -6.18
C LEU A 659 21.03 -6.05 -7.40
N ALA A 660 19.86 -6.58 -7.80
CA ALA A 660 19.16 -6.17 -9.00
C ALA A 660 18.50 -4.80 -8.83
N CYS A 661 18.95 -3.82 -9.62
CA CYS A 661 18.36 -2.49 -9.62
C CYS A 661 18.69 -1.76 -10.92
N THR A 662 17.85 -0.83 -11.32
CA THR A 662 18.13 0.05 -12.45
C THR A 662 17.30 1.33 -12.34
N THR A 663 17.86 2.46 -12.79
CA THR A 663 17.06 3.66 -13.00
C THR A 663 16.23 3.46 -14.26
N GLY A 664 14.96 3.83 -14.16
CA GLY A 664 14.04 3.80 -15.26
C GLY A 664 13.80 5.16 -15.90
N ILE A 665 13.11 5.16 -17.03
CA ILE A 665 12.68 6.38 -17.74
C ILE A 665 11.74 7.20 -16.83
N ASP A 666 11.74 8.52 -17.00
CA ASP A 666 10.87 9.47 -16.29
C ASP A 666 11.01 9.43 -14.76
N GLY A 667 12.17 9.02 -14.23
CA GLY A 667 12.46 9.01 -12.79
C GLY A 667 11.90 7.81 -12.05
N TYR A 668 11.45 6.77 -12.76
CA TYR A 668 11.13 5.49 -12.12
C TYR A 668 12.38 4.82 -11.57
N LEU A 669 12.22 4.12 -10.46
CA LEU A 669 13.25 3.27 -9.87
C LEU A 669 12.75 1.84 -9.85
N LEU A 670 13.64 0.91 -10.19
CA LEU A 670 13.35 -0.51 -10.23
C LEU A 670 14.31 -1.27 -9.32
N PHE A 671 13.76 -2.16 -8.49
CA PHE A 671 14.53 -2.99 -7.56
C PHE A 671 14.01 -4.43 -7.57
N GLY A 672 14.90 -5.38 -7.84
CA GLY A 672 14.60 -6.80 -7.88
C GLY A 672 14.84 -7.51 -6.54
N GLY A 673 14.17 -8.64 -6.37
CA GLY A 673 14.30 -9.49 -5.20
C GLY A 673 13.98 -10.94 -5.51
N ARG A 674 13.68 -11.72 -4.47
CA ARG A 674 13.41 -13.15 -4.60
C ARG A 674 12.01 -13.49 -5.12
N ASN A 675 11.10 -12.52 -5.11
CA ASN A 675 9.71 -12.68 -5.50
C ASN A 675 9.32 -11.70 -6.63
N GLY A 676 10.24 -11.39 -7.54
CA GLY A 676 10.04 -10.50 -8.68
C GLY A 676 10.73 -9.16 -8.47
N PHE A 677 10.19 -8.09 -9.05
CA PHE A 677 10.73 -6.74 -8.87
C PHE A 677 9.65 -5.71 -8.55
N ASN A 678 10.06 -4.64 -7.88
CA ASN A 678 9.25 -3.45 -7.66
C ASN A 678 9.64 -2.33 -8.63
N ARG A 679 8.63 -1.59 -9.10
CA ARG A 679 8.78 -0.36 -9.89
C ARG A 679 7.96 0.76 -9.26
N PHE A 680 8.56 1.94 -9.08
CA PHE A 680 7.87 3.10 -8.50
C PHE A 680 8.53 4.41 -8.93
N ASN A 681 7.78 5.50 -8.88
CA ASN A 681 8.32 6.84 -9.08
C ASN A 681 8.13 7.65 -7.79
N PRO A 682 9.21 8.01 -7.07
CA PRO A 682 9.14 8.80 -5.85
C PRO A 682 8.45 10.17 -6.02
N GLN A 683 8.44 10.74 -7.23
CA GLN A 683 7.77 12.02 -7.50
C GLN A 683 6.24 11.91 -7.52
N ASN A 684 5.70 10.72 -7.79
CA ASN A 684 4.26 10.49 -7.83
C ASN A 684 3.66 10.30 -6.44
N TRP A 685 4.48 10.32 -5.39
CA TRP A 685 4.03 10.17 -4.03
C TRP A 685 3.44 11.49 -3.55
N GLU A 686 2.11 11.52 -3.37
CA GLU A 686 1.51 12.62 -2.64
C GLU A 686 2.09 12.60 -1.21
N ALA A 687 2.76 13.68 -0.82
CA ALA A 687 3.12 13.88 0.58
C ALA A 687 1.83 13.80 1.42
N ALA A 688 1.88 13.14 2.57
CA ALA A 688 0.77 13.12 3.52
C ALA A 688 0.28 14.57 3.72
N LYS A 689 -0.93 14.86 3.24
CA LYS A 689 -1.44 16.24 3.13
C LYS A 689 -1.58 16.93 4.48
N THR A 690 -1.62 16.16 5.57
CA THR A 690 -1.75 16.64 6.94
C THR A 690 -0.90 15.79 7.89
N ALA A 691 -0.05 16.44 8.69
CA ALA A 691 0.59 15.77 9.82
C ALA A 691 -0.49 15.38 10.85
N PRO A 692 -0.43 14.17 11.44
CA PRO A 692 -1.42 13.78 12.41
C PRO A 692 -1.33 14.61 13.68
N LYS A 693 -2.48 14.87 14.30
CA LYS A 693 -2.54 15.62 15.55
C LYS A 693 -1.97 14.75 16.67
N LEU A 694 -0.93 15.24 17.34
CA LEU A 694 -0.39 14.61 18.54
C LEU A 694 -1.37 14.81 19.71
N LEU A 695 -1.71 13.73 20.39
CA LEU A 695 -2.55 13.71 21.58
C LEU A 695 -1.71 13.20 22.76
N ILE A 696 -1.67 13.95 23.86
CA ILE A 696 -1.07 13.46 25.09
C ILE A 696 -2.09 12.57 25.80
N THR A 697 -1.78 11.30 25.98
CA THR A 697 -2.71 10.31 26.53
C THR A 697 -2.59 10.16 28.04
N ALA A 698 -1.37 10.31 28.58
CA ALA A 698 -1.09 10.23 30.00
C ALA A 698 0.12 11.06 30.40
N ILE A 699 0.10 11.56 31.63
CA ILE A 699 1.24 12.15 32.30
C ILE A 699 1.42 11.45 33.65
N ASP A 700 2.55 10.76 33.84
CA ASP A 700 2.90 10.11 35.10
C ASP A 700 3.89 10.98 35.88
N VAL A 701 3.55 11.27 37.13
CA VAL A 701 4.36 12.09 38.02
C VAL A 701 4.84 11.23 39.18
N ASN A 702 6.15 10.98 39.23
CA ASN A 702 6.81 10.02 40.11
C ASN A 702 6.20 8.62 39.97
N SER A 703 6.94 7.69 39.38
CA SER A 703 6.58 6.31 38.99
C SER A 703 5.97 5.40 40.08
N GLU A 704 5.57 5.92 41.24
CA GLU A 704 5.01 5.20 42.39
C GLU A 704 3.64 5.72 42.89
N GLY A 705 2.85 6.46 42.09
CA GLY A 705 1.39 6.50 42.39
C GLY A 705 0.50 7.64 41.91
N LYS A 706 0.98 8.62 41.13
CA LYS A 706 0.12 9.71 40.63
C LYS A 706 0.16 9.81 39.10
N THR A 707 -0.66 8.98 38.46
CA THR A 707 -0.94 9.05 37.02
C THR A 707 -2.05 10.07 36.76
N ILE A 708 -1.73 11.14 36.05
CA ILE A 708 -2.71 12.05 35.47
C ILE A 708 -3.05 11.52 34.07
N THR A 709 -4.06 10.66 33.95
CA THR A 709 -4.56 10.20 32.65
C THR A 709 -5.28 11.36 31.94
N LEU A 710 -4.74 11.85 30.82
CA LEU A 710 -5.29 13.03 30.11
C LEU A 710 -6.35 12.70 29.07
N LEU A 711 -6.45 11.42 28.64
CA LEU A 711 -7.63 10.94 27.91
C LEU A 711 -8.94 11.11 28.70
N LYS A 712 -8.85 11.39 30.01
CA LYS A 712 -9.95 11.76 30.88
C LYS A 712 -10.17 13.28 30.98
N GLN A 713 -9.81 14.09 29.99
CA GLN A 713 -10.18 15.51 29.94
C GLN A 713 -10.95 15.87 28.66
N PRO A 714 -11.90 16.83 28.69
CA PRO A 714 -12.68 17.22 27.51
C PRO A 714 -11.82 17.82 26.38
N SER A 715 -10.71 18.46 26.74
CA SER A 715 -9.65 18.92 25.82
C SER A 715 -8.46 17.95 25.91
N PRO A 716 -7.93 17.45 24.78
CA PRO A 716 -6.95 16.36 24.78
C PRO A 716 -5.56 16.73 25.30
N THR A 717 -5.37 17.94 25.83
CA THR A 717 -4.10 18.36 26.45
C THR A 717 -4.36 19.54 27.39
N PRO A 718 -3.98 19.49 28.68
CA PRO A 718 -4.00 20.66 29.53
C PRO A 718 -2.93 21.66 29.04
N ASP A 719 -3.28 22.94 28.97
CA ASP A 719 -2.34 23.99 28.51
C ASP A 719 -1.09 24.10 29.41
N ALA A 720 -1.22 23.69 30.68
CA ALA A 720 -0.12 23.60 31.63
C ALA A 720 -0.37 22.53 32.71
N VAL A 721 0.70 21.87 33.16
CA VAL A 721 0.69 21.02 34.37
C VAL A 721 1.62 21.65 35.41
N GLN A 722 1.08 21.97 36.58
CA GLN A 722 1.86 22.52 37.68
C GLN A 722 2.34 21.38 38.60
N LEU A 723 3.66 21.29 38.76
CA LEU A 723 4.30 20.28 39.61
C LEU A 723 4.81 20.89 40.91
N ALA A 724 4.65 20.16 42.01
CA ALA A 724 5.29 20.49 43.28
C ALA A 724 6.80 20.21 43.21
N ARG A 725 7.60 20.89 44.05
CA ARG A 725 9.06 20.70 44.09
C ARG A 725 9.51 19.23 44.30
N GLN A 726 8.65 18.38 44.85
CA GLN A 726 8.91 16.97 45.16
C GLN A 726 8.55 16.03 43.99
N GLU A 727 7.86 16.55 42.98
CA GLU A 727 7.44 15.86 41.76
C GLU A 727 8.55 16.01 40.70
N SER A 728 9.60 15.19 40.80
CA SER A 728 10.87 15.36 40.06
C SER A 728 11.04 14.43 38.85
N ARG A 729 10.15 13.44 38.67
CA ARG A 729 10.13 12.56 37.50
C ARG A 729 8.81 12.71 36.76
N LEU A 730 8.91 13.04 35.48
CA LEU A 730 7.77 13.19 34.58
C LEU A 730 7.92 12.17 33.44
N SER A 731 6.87 11.40 33.18
CA SER A 731 6.72 10.64 31.94
C SER A 731 5.50 11.16 31.20
N VAL A 732 5.64 11.37 29.90
CA VAL A 732 4.55 11.84 29.02
C VAL A 732 4.32 10.77 27.98
N THR A 733 3.13 10.19 28.00
CA THR A 733 2.66 9.27 26.98
C THR A 733 1.83 10.06 25.98
N PHE A 734 2.13 9.91 24.71
CA PHE A 734 1.41 10.55 23.63
C PHE A 734 1.13 9.54 22.52
N MET A 735 0.19 9.90 21.66
CA MET A 735 -0.17 9.14 20.47
C MET A 735 -0.47 10.11 19.33
N ALA A 736 -0.39 9.63 18.11
CA ALA A 736 -0.88 10.36 16.95
C ALA A 736 -1.71 9.35 16.14
N PRO A 737 -3.05 9.38 16.26
CA PRO A 737 -3.92 8.45 15.54
C PRO A 737 -3.83 8.78 14.04
N SER A 738 -2.87 8.14 13.39
CA SER A 738 -2.60 8.24 11.96
C SER A 738 -2.52 6.84 11.39
N PHE A 739 -3.44 6.53 10.51
CA PHE A 739 -3.56 5.20 9.95
C PHE A 739 -2.75 5.09 8.66
N SER A 740 -2.54 6.21 7.96
CA SER A 740 -1.68 6.32 6.77
C SER A 740 -0.19 6.12 7.08
N SER A 741 0.22 6.27 8.35
CA SER A 741 1.64 6.30 8.75
C SER A 741 1.97 5.41 9.96
N MET A 742 1.15 4.40 10.29
CA MET A 742 1.17 3.58 11.53
C MET A 742 2.53 3.02 12.00
N LYS A 743 3.59 3.06 11.18
CA LYS A 743 4.95 2.59 11.54
C LYS A 743 6.07 3.60 11.30
N LYS A 744 5.77 4.87 11.00
CA LYS A 744 6.76 5.88 10.58
C LYS A 744 6.90 7.07 11.54
N ILE A 745 6.28 7.01 12.72
CA ILE A 745 6.38 8.07 13.72
C ILE A 745 7.72 7.91 14.46
N ILE A 746 8.64 8.84 14.24
CA ILE A 746 9.93 8.88 14.93
C ILE A 746 9.72 9.49 16.31
N THR A 747 9.81 8.67 17.35
CA THR A 747 9.85 9.14 18.74
C THR A 747 11.25 9.61 19.05
N VAL A 748 11.47 10.92 19.07
CA VAL A 748 12.68 11.52 19.65
C VAL A 748 12.44 11.66 21.15
N ILE A 749 13.04 10.79 21.95
CA ILE A 749 13.10 10.96 23.41
C ILE A 749 14.15 12.05 23.66
N VAL A 750 13.71 13.24 24.07
CA VAL A 750 14.59 14.37 24.45
C VAL A 750 14.94 14.29 25.92
#